data_AF-A0A4Q5SJY2-F1
#
_entry.id   AF-A0A4Q5SJY2-F1
#
_cell.length_a   1.000
_cell.length_b   1.000
_cell.length_c   1.000
_cell.angle_alpha   90.00
_cell.angle_beta   90.00
_cell.angle_gamma   90.00
#
_symmetry.space_group_name_H-M   'P 1'
#
loop_
_entity.id
_entity.type
_entity.pdbx_description
1 polymer ?
#
loop_
_entity_poly.entity_id
_entity_poly.type
_entity_poly.pdbx_seq_one_letter_code
_entity_poly.pdbx_strand_id
1 'polypeptide(L)'
;MRKNILTKLPVLVGTGLALLVLSSMVSNNHGQVTKNNLLAAADTEQNRFTKTVLSEKLDEPLQMVILKDQKVLFIERKGNIKLYNPATKATTIAAVIPVSTKYKDKDGKISEAEDGLLGIVLDPNFYTNHWIYLYYSEAGEEAKNILTRYEFVDDKFVISSKKVLLEVPVQREQCCHTGGKMVFDDLKNLYLTTGDNTSSRATPYSPADDRDGRQPWDAQRTSGNTNDLRGKILRIHPEADGTYTVPEGNLFPKGTEKTKPEIYVMGIRNPYTLFLDKRTGYLYWGEVGPDASKDEEGKGPKSFDEYNRTKTPGFFGWPYFQADNKPYNQFNFATNTSGPLFEPEHPVNNSRNNTGLTNLPPTQKSFIWYPYDLSPEFPLLGTGGRSAMVGPVYYADDYPAAKRFPSYYNGKLFIFEWLRDWIITVSMDKDGNYQSMEKFLPGLKFSHPMDVQFGPDGDMYILEYGQGWFTQNNDAQLVHITYNGGNRKPTVMAKADRPAGALPLKVKLSADGTTDSDNDNLTYKWTITNKTGKKLATLTGKEALYTFKLKGNYKATLTVTDAQGGVSSKVVNIKAGNEPPVITIAVNGNQQFYFPNKPFTYSVKMRDREDGVIPGGTVAASKLKVNIGYKGVEVEEETLGHKAPPSAETFAAGKAIMLKSDCKACHDDSRKIIGPSWKEIAAKYKEDDETVEQLAMKIINGGTGVWGEMHMSAHPQLPKDDAKAIVKYILNINNIPASPENLTAKGTYTPASTNGMVNITATYTDKGVPGVAPAYVERAYTLLSPVVQASSGTIMGDYPVTKKKGNKSAVYVRNAG
;
A
#
# COMPACT_ATOMS: atom_id res chain seq x y z
N MET A 1 -49.07 -18.35 -44.48
CA MET A 1 -49.97 -18.63 -43.35
C MET A 1 -49.71 -20.05 -42.84
N ARG A 2 -49.57 -20.21 -41.50
CA ARG A 2 -49.78 -21.42 -40.67
C ARG A 2 -49.19 -22.80 -41.06
N LYS A 3 -48.51 -23.37 -40.04
CA LYS A 3 -48.49 -24.76 -39.52
C LYS A 3 -47.62 -25.85 -40.19
N ASN A 4 -46.54 -26.19 -39.48
CA ASN A 4 -46.26 -27.46 -38.78
C ASN A 4 -46.47 -28.87 -39.41
N ILE A 5 -45.37 -29.65 -39.33
CA ILE A 5 -45.22 -31.08 -38.97
C ILE A 5 -45.52 -32.15 -40.05
N LEU A 6 -44.51 -32.96 -40.44
CA LEU A 6 -44.36 -34.40 -40.07
C LEU A 6 -43.16 -35.09 -40.77
N THR A 7 -42.73 -36.17 -40.11
CA THR A 7 -41.58 -37.06 -40.26
C THR A 7 -41.69 -38.14 -41.36
N LYS A 8 -40.55 -38.74 -41.79
CA LYS A 8 -40.30 -40.20 -41.84
C LYS A 8 -38.86 -40.57 -42.28
N LEU A 9 -38.30 -41.56 -41.58
CA LEU A 9 -37.05 -42.36 -41.74
C LEU A 9 -37.26 -43.50 -42.79
N PRO A 10 -36.33 -44.47 -43.16
CA PRO A 10 -35.16 -45.01 -42.40
C PRO A 10 -33.92 -45.64 -43.19
N VAL A 11 -32.96 -46.19 -42.41
CA VAL A 11 -31.98 -47.33 -42.60
C VAL A 11 -30.69 -47.19 -43.47
N LEU A 12 -29.49 -47.30 -42.85
CA LEU A 12 -28.63 -48.50 -42.87
C LEU A 12 -27.51 -48.50 -41.80
N VAL A 13 -27.29 -49.66 -41.19
CA VAL A 13 -26.34 -49.98 -40.10
C VAL A 13 -25.19 -50.84 -40.65
N GLY A 14 -23.98 -50.67 -40.12
CA GLY A 14 -22.89 -51.64 -40.25
C GLY A 14 -21.79 -51.39 -39.20
N THR A 15 -21.67 -52.31 -38.24
CA THR A 15 -20.77 -52.31 -37.06
C THR A 15 -19.40 -52.95 -37.34
N GLY A 16 -18.34 -52.51 -36.64
CA GLY A 16 -17.06 -53.23 -36.52
C GLY A 16 -16.15 -52.64 -35.43
N LEU A 17 -15.66 -53.51 -34.53
CA LEU A 17 -15.00 -53.27 -33.24
C LEU A 17 -13.45 -53.29 -33.33
N ALA A 18 -12.72 -52.52 -32.49
CA ALA A 18 -11.53 -52.93 -31.69
C ALA A 18 -10.48 -51.81 -31.41
N LEU A 19 -9.97 -51.81 -30.17
CA LEU A 19 -8.94 -50.95 -29.54
C LEU A 19 -7.56 -50.93 -30.23
N LEU A 20 -6.81 -49.82 -30.13
CA LEU A 20 -5.47 -49.76 -29.50
C LEU A 20 -4.95 -48.32 -29.30
N VAL A 21 -4.25 -48.14 -28.18
CA VAL A 21 -3.61 -46.92 -27.65
C VAL A 21 -2.38 -46.51 -28.48
N LEU A 22 -2.19 -45.21 -28.78
CA LEU A 22 -0.87 -44.56 -28.79
C LEU A 22 -0.94 -43.03 -28.92
N SER A 23 -0.11 -42.41 -28.08
CA SER A 23 0.17 -40.99 -27.88
C SER A 23 0.49 -40.19 -29.15
N SER A 24 -0.07 -38.99 -29.27
CA SER A 24 0.41 -37.95 -30.19
C SER A 24 0.97 -36.75 -29.42
N MET A 25 2.30 -36.70 -29.32
CA MET A 25 3.03 -35.42 -29.37
C MET A 25 3.19 -35.07 -30.86
N VAL A 26 2.87 -33.84 -31.26
CA VAL A 26 3.70 -32.95 -32.10
C VAL A 26 3.06 -31.56 -32.12
N SER A 27 3.80 -30.63 -31.51
CA SER A 27 4.08 -29.24 -31.92
C SER A 27 2.92 -28.31 -32.32
N ASN A 28 2.60 -27.39 -31.42
CA ASN A 28 1.92 -26.13 -31.75
C ASN A 28 2.87 -24.99 -31.36
N ASN A 29 3.78 -24.61 -32.27
CA ASN A 29 4.87 -23.66 -31.96
C ASN A 29 4.83 -22.38 -32.80
N HIS A 30 3.65 -21.88 -33.17
CA HIS A 30 3.49 -20.60 -33.89
C HIS A 30 2.48 -19.63 -33.21
N GLY A 31 2.01 -19.92 -31.99
CA GLY A 31 1.06 -19.06 -31.25
C GLY A 31 1.64 -18.33 -30.02
N GLN A 32 2.90 -18.57 -29.65
CA GLN A 32 3.49 -18.04 -28.41
C GLN A 32 4.40 -16.81 -28.61
N VAL A 33 4.84 -16.53 -29.85
CA VAL A 33 5.79 -15.43 -30.11
C VAL A 33 5.09 -14.06 -30.24
N THR A 34 3.79 -14.02 -30.54
CA THR A 34 3.04 -12.75 -30.70
C THR A 34 2.35 -12.26 -29.42
N LYS A 35 2.11 -13.11 -28.42
CA LYS A 35 1.57 -12.68 -27.11
C LYS A 35 2.64 -12.07 -26.18
N ASN A 36 3.89 -12.51 -26.29
CA ASN A 36 4.98 -11.94 -25.49
C ASN A 36 5.43 -10.55 -25.98
N ASN A 37 5.12 -10.18 -27.24
CA ASN A 37 5.47 -8.86 -27.77
C ASN A 37 4.36 -7.79 -27.61
N LEU A 38 3.13 -8.18 -27.22
CA LEU A 38 2.07 -7.22 -26.85
C LEU A 38 2.00 -6.96 -25.34
N LEU A 39 2.56 -7.85 -24.51
CA LEU A 39 2.78 -7.62 -23.08
C LEU A 39 4.06 -6.81 -22.80
N ALA A 40 4.99 -6.73 -23.75
CA ALA A 40 6.23 -5.98 -23.63
C ALA A 40 6.15 -4.51 -24.10
N ALA A 41 5.04 -4.11 -24.76
CA ALA A 41 4.86 -2.76 -25.31
C ALA A 41 4.12 -1.78 -24.37
N ALA A 42 3.75 -2.23 -23.16
CA ALA A 42 3.15 -1.40 -22.12
C ALA A 42 3.62 -1.81 -20.72
N ASP A 43 4.91 -2.17 -20.58
CA ASP A 43 5.58 -1.88 -19.31
C ASP A 43 5.66 -0.34 -19.26
N THR A 44 4.59 0.28 -18.77
CA THR A 44 4.55 1.71 -18.47
C THR A 44 5.74 1.96 -17.58
N GLU A 45 6.82 2.54 -18.14
CA GLU A 45 8.09 2.75 -17.45
C GLU A 45 7.83 3.43 -16.10
N GLN A 46 7.64 2.64 -15.03
CA GLN A 46 7.07 3.12 -13.75
C GLN A 46 7.99 4.16 -13.13
N ASN A 47 9.27 4.09 -13.46
CA ASN A 47 10.31 5.07 -13.13
C ASN A 47 10.13 6.45 -13.81
N ARG A 48 9.13 6.64 -14.67
CA ARG A 48 8.71 7.96 -15.18
C ARG A 48 7.73 8.67 -14.27
N PHE A 49 7.12 7.96 -13.33
CA PHE A 49 6.24 8.56 -12.34
C PHE A 49 7.05 9.06 -11.14
N THR A 50 6.76 10.26 -10.69
CA THR A 50 7.41 10.85 -9.50
C THR A 50 6.35 11.23 -8.47
N LYS A 51 6.47 10.65 -7.26
CA LYS A 51 5.69 11.03 -6.07
C LYS A 51 6.36 12.22 -5.38
N THR A 52 5.63 13.32 -5.24
CA THR A 52 6.05 14.51 -4.50
C THR A 52 5.06 14.78 -3.36
N VAL A 53 5.56 15.04 -2.16
CA VAL A 53 4.74 15.47 -1.03
C VAL A 53 4.54 16.98 -1.10
N LEU A 54 3.29 17.43 -1.16
CA LEU A 54 2.91 18.83 -1.21
C LEU A 54 2.62 19.39 0.19
N SER A 55 2.00 18.58 1.05
CA SER A 55 1.72 18.89 2.45
C SER A 55 1.85 17.61 3.28
N GLU A 56 2.29 17.72 4.53
CA GLU A 56 2.45 16.60 5.45
C GLU A 56 1.86 16.94 6.83
N LYS A 57 1.85 15.97 7.75
CA LYS A 57 1.34 16.15 9.13
C LYS A 57 -0.13 16.55 9.17
N LEU A 58 -0.93 15.99 8.29
CA LEU A 58 -2.36 16.26 8.23
C LEU A 58 -3.10 15.53 9.39
N ASP A 59 -4.24 16.09 9.80
CA ASP A 59 -5.08 15.58 10.88
C ASP A 59 -6.36 14.99 10.28
N GLU A 60 -6.31 13.70 9.96
CA GLU A 60 -7.46 12.95 9.42
C GLU A 60 -8.04 13.56 8.12
N PRO A 61 -7.23 13.70 7.04
CA PRO A 61 -7.70 14.25 5.77
C PRO A 61 -8.68 13.29 5.07
N LEU A 62 -9.82 13.80 4.59
CA LEU A 62 -10.87 12.95 4.00
C LEU A 62 -11.10 13.17 2.51
N GLN A 63 -11.36 14.39 2.06
CA GLN A 63 -11.68 14.66 0.65
C GLN A 63 -11.04 15.95 0.16
N MET A 64 -10.80 16.04 -1.15
CA MET A 64 -10.26 17.23 -1.79
C MET A 64 -11.09 17.70 -2.98
N VAL A 65 -10.82 18.92 -3.44
CA VAL A 65 -11.16 19.44 -4.76
C VAL A 65 -9.97 20.24 -5.29
N ILE A 66 -9.75 20.17 -6.60
CA ILE A 66 -8.61 20.83 -7.27
C ILE A 66 -9.16 21.99 -8.10
N LEU A 67 -8.64 23.20 -7.87
CA LEU A 67 -9.01 24.40 -8.61
C LEU A 67 -8.28 24.49 -9.95
N LYS A 68 -8.77 25.34 -10.87
CA LYS A 68 -8.20 25.56 -12.20
C LYS A 68 -6.76 26.08 -12.15
N ASP A 69 -6.42 26.83 -11.10
CA ASP A 69 -5.07 27.33 -10.83
C ASP A 69 -4.20 26.32 -10.04
N GLN A 70 -4.64 25.06 -9.94
CA GLN A 70 -4.00 23.94 -9.24
C GLN A 70 -3.87 24.12 -7.72
N LYS A 71 -4.53 25.13 -7.13
CA LYS A 71 -4.73 25.12 -5.68
C LYS A 71 -5.59 23.93 -5.29
N VAL A 72 -5.29 23.34 -4.13
CA VAL A 72 -6.02 22.17 -3.62
C VAL A 72 -6.71 22.56 -2.32
N LEU A 73 -8.04 22.51 -2.32
CA LEU A 73 -8.83 22.56 -1.09
C LEU A 73 -9.04 21.14 -0.61
N PHE A 74 -8.82 20.89 0.67
CA PHE A 74 -9.11 19.60 1.28
C PHE A 74 -9.62 19.74 2.71
N ILE A 75 -10.40 18.76 3.13
CA ILE A 75 -11.04 18.73 4.44
C ILE A 75 -10.35 17.75 5.38
N GLU A 76 -10.34 18.10 6.65
CA GLU A 76 -9.95 17.24 7.76
C GLU A 76 -11.19 16.93 8.58
N ARG A 77 -11.35 15.68 9.03
CA ARG A 77 -12.56 15.20 9.71
C ARG A 77 -12.96 16.09 10.90
N LYS A 78 -11.99 16.65 11.62
CA LYS A 78 -12.22 17.54 12.79
C LYS A 78 -12.69 18.96 12.43
N GLY A 79 -12.97 19.25 11.16
CA GLY A 79 -13.64 20.48 10.73
C GLY A 79 -12.73 21.50 10.04
N ASN A 80 -11.43 21.27 9.94
CA ASN A 80 -10.56 22.18 9.19
C ASN A 80 -10.78 22.02 7.69
N ILE A 81 -10.81 23.15 6.98
CA ILE A 81 -10.66 23.19 5.52
C ILE A 81 -9.32 23.85 5.24
N LYS A 82 -8.44 23.13 4.55
CA LYS A 82 -7.09 23.57 4.22
C LYS A 82 -6.96 23.87 2.74
N LEU A 83 -6.13 24.86 2.41
CA LEU A 83 -5.79 25.28 1.06
C LEU A 83 -4.29 25.16 0.84
N TYR A 84 -3.88 24.28 -0.07
CA TYR A 84 -2.52 24.23 -0.59
C TYR A 84 -2.40 25.15 -1.81
N ASN A 85 -1.39 26.02 -1.81
CA ASN A 85 -1.09 26.92 -2.91
C ASN A 85 0.23 26.51 -3.60
N PRO A 86 0.21 26.07 -4.88
CA PRO A 86 1.41 25.61 -5.57
C PRO A 86 2.43 26.74 -5.85
N ALA A 87 1.98 28.00 -5.94
CA ALA A 87 2.87 29.14 -6.19
C ALA A 87 3.74 29.46 -4.97
N THR A 88 3.17 29.36 -3.76
CA THR A 88 3.88 29.61 -2.50
C THR A 88 4.41 28.34 -1.85
N LYS A 89 3.95 27.16 -2.31
CA LYS A 89 4.21 25.84 -1.71
C LYS A 89 3.81 25.76 -0.24
N ALA A 90 2.76 26.49 0.14
CA ALA A 90 2.28 26.57 1.52
C ALA A 90 0.85 26.04 1.64
N THR A 91 0.58 25.38 2.76
CA THR A 91 -0.77 24.98 3.18
C THR A 91 -1.26 25.93 4.27
N THR A 92 -2.48 26.46 4.12
CA THR A 92 -3.12 27.37 5.08
C THR A 92 -4.51 26.87 5.46
N ILE A 93 -5.06 27.34 6.58
CA ILE A 93 -6.45 27.05 6.97
C ILE A 93 -7.36 28.09 6.29
N ALA A 94 -8.25 27.63 5.43
CA ALA A 94 -9.24 28.45 4.74
C ALA A 94 -10.50 28.69 5.60
N ALA A 95 -10.89 27.69 6.40
CA ALA A 95 -12.01 27.77 7.33
C ALA A 95 -11.93 26.68 8.41
N VAL A 96 -12.69 26.85 9.48
CA VAL A 96 -12.97 25.83 10.50
C VAL A 96 -14.47 25.73 10.67
N ILE A 97 -15.04 24.55 10.43
CA ILE A 97 -16.47 24.26 10.57
C ILE A 97 -16.68 23.48 11.87
N PRO A 98 -17.56 23.94 12.78
CA PRO A 98 -17.93 23.17 13.96
C PRO A 98 -18.62 21.87 13.57
N VAL A 99 -18.09 20.73 14.03
CA VAL A 99 -18.62 19.40 13.72
C VAL A 99 -18.71 18.53 14.97
N SER A 100 -19.61 17.56 14.94
CA SER A 100 -19.62 16.45 15.91
C SER A 100 -18.56 15.42 15.49
N THR A 101 -17.80 14.89 16.46
CA THR A 101 -16.78 13.86 16.22
C THR A 101 -16.90 12.68 17.18
N LYS A 102 -17.98 12.63 17.98
CA LYS A 102 -18.12 11.69 19.09
C LYS A 102 -19.51 11.09 19.15
N TYR A 103 -19.55 9.84 19.61
CA TYR A 103 -20.78 9.19 20.05
C TYR A 103 -20.90 9.26 21.56
N LYS A 104 -22.14 9.30 22.03
CA LYS A 104 -22.49 9.13 23.44
C LYS A 104 -23.57 8.06 23.52
N ASP A 105 -23.22 6.89 24.03
CA ASP A 105 -24.18 5.79 24.15
C ASP A 105 -25.21 6.05 25.27
N LYS A 106 -26.18 5.15 25.40
CA LYS A 106 -27.28 5.25 26.38
C LYS A 106 -26.79 5.23 27.83
N ASP A 107 -25.62 4.65 28.09
CA ASP A 107 -24.98 4.63 29.41
C ASP A 107 -24.12 5.88 29.65
N GLY A 108 -24.06 6.79 28.68
CA GLY A 108 -23.34 8.06 28.74
C GLY A 108 -21.85 7.95 28.41
N LYS A 109 -21.36 6.79 27.96
CA LYS A 109 -19.97 6.60 27.57
C LYS A 109 -19.71 7.26 26.22
N ILE A 110 -18.61 8.01 26.18
CA ILE A 110 -18.21 8.80 25.02
C ILE A 110 -17.09 8.07 24.27
N SER A 111 -17.19 8.03 22.95
CA SER A 111 -16.14 7.47 22.07
C SER A 111 -15.95 8.34 20.82
N GLU A 112 -14.75 8.31 20.25
CA GLU A 112 -14.51 8.91 18.93
C GLU A 112 -15.36 8.21 17.87
N ALA A 113 -15.88 9.02 16.94
CA ALA A 113 -16.78 8.61 15.88
C ALA A 113 -16.21 8.95 14.51
N GLU A 114 -16.72 8.29 13.47
CA GLU A 114 -16.46 8.65 12.06
C GLU A 114 -17.11 9.99 11.67
N ASP A 115 -18.05 10.51 12.48
CA ASP A 115 -18.65 11.84 12.33
C ASP A 115 -17.59 12.94 12.20
N GLY A 116 -17.91 13.96 11.42
CA GLY A 116 -17.04 15.11 11.23
C GLY A 116 -17.39 15.91 9.99
N LEU A 117 -16.40 16.56 9.40
CA LEU A 117 -16.49 17.16 8.07
C LEU A 117 -16.18 16.09 7.03
N LEU A 118 -17.18 15.67 6.26
CA LEU A 118 -17.16 14.41 5.52
C LEU A 118 -16.96 14.60 4.00
N GLY A 119 -17.55 15.65 3.43
CA GLY A 119 -17.50 15.86 1.99
C GLY A 119 -17.38 17.32 1.57
N ILE A 120 -16.74 17.51 0.42
CA ILE A 120 -16.56 18.80 -0.26
C ILE A 120 -16.71 18.61 -1.77
N VAL A 121 -17.46 19.49 -2.44
CA VAL A 121 -17.55 19.52 -3.90
C VAL A 121 -17.78 20.93 -4.41
N LEU A 122 -17.20 21.27 -5.56
CA LEU A 122 -17.43 22.55 -6.23
C LEU A 122 -18.73 22.50 -7.02
N ASP A 123 -19.48 23.61 -7.02
CA ASP A 123 -20.58 23.78 -7.98
C ASP A 123 -20.05 23.70 -9.43
N PRO A 124 -20.81 23.12 -10.39
CA PRO A 124 -20.40 23.13 -11.80
C PRO A 124 -20.11 24.52 -12.37
N ASN A 125 -20.70 25.58 -11.80
CA ASN A 125 -20.49 26.99 -12.16
C ASN A 125 -19.66 27.75 -11.11
N PHE A 126 -18.85 27.05 -10.31
CA PHE A 126 -18.04 27.62 -9.22
C PHE A 126 -17.28 28.90 -9.62
N TYR A 127 -16.71 28.96 -10.83
CA TYR A 127 -15.96 30.13 -11.29
C TYR A 127 -16.83 31.34 -11.66
N THR A 128 -18.14 31.24 -11.50
CA THR A 128 -19.11 32.29 -11.76
C THR A 128 -19.92 32.61 -10.50
N ASN A 129 -20.36 31.60 -9.75
CA ASN A 129 -21.18 31.78 -8.54
C ASN A 129 -20.40 31.66 -7.23
N HIS A 130 -19.15 31.18 -7.27
CA HIS A 130 -18.31 30.91 -6.11
C HIS A 130 -18.90 29.90 -5.12
N TRP A 131 -19.84 29.05 -5.54
CA TRP A 131 -20.52 28.11 -4.65
C TRP A 131 -19.74 26.82 -4.44
N ILE A 132 -19.60 26.45 -3.17
CA ILE A 132 -19.01 25.20 -2.73
C ILE A 132 -19.95 24.50 -1.74
N TYR A 133 -20.06 23.18 -1.87
CA TYR A 133 -20.94 22.37 -1.04
C TYR A 133 -20.13 21.56 -0.04
N LEU A 134 -20.63 21.51 1.20
CA LEU A 134 -20.07 20.70 2.27
C LEU A 134 -21.13 19.76 2.83
N TYR A 135 -20.74 18.52 3.12
CA TYR A 135 -21.56 17.57 3.87
C TYR A 135 -20.84 17.19 5.18
N TYR A 136 -21.52 17.34 6.31
CA TYR A 136 -20.90 17.13 7.62
C TYR A 136 -21.88 16.82 8.74
N SER A 137 -21.35 16.21 9.80
CA SER A 137 -22.02 15.97 11.07
C SER A 137 -22.09 17.28 11.86
N GLU A 138 -23.26 17.94 11.85
CA GLU A 138 -23.42 19.24 12.53
C GLU A 138 -23.18 19.11 14.04
N ALA A 139 -22.40 20.04 14.60
CA ALA A 139 -22.21 20.13 16.05
C ALA A 139 -23.50 20.56 16.74
N GLY A 140 -23.80 19.98 17.89
CA GLY A 140 -25.00 20.27 18.66
C GLY A 140 -25.63 19.02 19.26
N GLU A 141 -26.79 19.20 19.89
CA GLU A 141 -27.54 18.09 20.52
C GLU A 141 -28.34 17.26 19.50
N GLU A 142 -28.74 17.88 18.38
CA GLU A 142 -29.50 17.17 17.34
C GLU A 142 -28.58 16.26 16.51
N ALA A 143 -28.92 14.98 16.47
CA ALA A 143 -28.17 13.97 15.71
C ALA A 143 -28.56 14.01 14.22
N LYS A 144 -27.88 14.86 13.45
CA LYS A 144 -28.07 14.97 12.00
C LYS A 144 -26.79 15.27 11.25
N ASN A 145 -26.73 14.80 10.01
CA ASN A 145 -25.75 15.24 9.03
C ASN A 145 -26.44 16.22 8.07
N ILE A 146 -25.73 17.25 7.64
CA ILE A 146 -26.30 18.32 6.81
C ILE A 146 -25.50 18.52 5.54
N LEU A 147 -26.22 18.66 4.42
CA LEU A 147 -25.70 19.18 3.17
C LEU A 147 -25.87 20.70 3.17
N THR A 148 -24.79 21.40 2.91
CA THR A 148 -24.77 22.86 2.95
C THR A 148 -24.07 23.45 1.74
N ARG A 149 -24.38 24.70 1.44
CA ARG A 149 -23.70 25.53 0.44
C ARG A 149 -23.11 26.77 1.10
N TYR A 150 -21.91 27.13 0.67
CA TYR A 150 -21.21 28.37 1.03
C TYR A 150 -20.69 29.06 -0.23
N GLU A 151 -20.38 30.35 -0.10
CA GLU A 151 -19.55 31.09 -1.04
C GLU A 151 -18.07 31.00 -0.64
N PHE A 152 -17.19 30.83 -1.64
CA PHE A 152 -15.73 30.80 -1.48
C PHE A 152 -15.09 31.85 -2.38
N VAL A 153 -14.58 32.92 -1.77
CA VAL A 153 -14.07 34.12 -2.44
C VAL A 153 -12.72 34.47 -1.84
N ASP A 154 -11.75 34.87 -2.67
CA ASP A 154 -10.40 35.27 -2.26
C ASP A 154 -9.74 34.25 -1.31
N ASP A 155 -9.78 32.98 -1.71
CA ASP A 155 -9.20 31.84 -0.98
C ASP A 155 -9.82 31.60 0.43
N LYS A 156 -11.03 32.13 0.70
CA LYS A 156 -11.71 32.03 2.00
C LYS A 156 -13.19 31.69 1.88
N PHE A 157 -13.73 30.98 2.87
CA PHE A 157 -15.16 30.76 3.00
C PHE A 157 -15.86 31.99 3.60
N VAL A 158 -16.96 32.42 2.98
CA VAL A 158 -17.87 33.41 3.56
C VAL A 158 -18.83 32.67 4.48
N ILE A 159 -18.49 32.52 5.76
CA ILE A 159 -19.25 31.69 6.71
C ILE A 159 -20.72 32.12 6.85
N SER A 160 -21.01 33.42 6.76
CA SER A 160 -22.37 33.97 6.81
C SER A 160 -23.25 33.60 5.60
N SER A 161 -22.67 33.08 4.51
CA SER A 161 -23.40 32.65 3.31
C SER A 161 -24.05 31.26 3.43
N LYS A 162 -23.85 30.55 4.56
CA LYS A 162 -24.35 29.19 4.80
C LYS A 162 -25.82 29.05 4.38
N LYS A 163 -26.09 28.08 3.52
CA LYS A 163 -27.43 27.55 3.25
C LYS A 163 -27.46 26.07 3.60
N VAL A 164 -28.48 25.62 4.33
CA VAL A 164 -28.73 24.19 4.59
C VAL A 164 -29.73 23.70 3.56
N LEU A 165 -29.34 22.72 2.75
CA LEU A 165 -30.16 22.18 1.66
C LEU A 165 -30.92 20.94 2.11
N LEU A 166 -30.24 20.02 2.77
CA LEU A 166 -30.78 18.72 3.16
C LEU A 166 -30.25 18.34 4.54
N GLU A 167 -31.14 17.81 5.37
CA GLU A 167 -30.79 17.20 6.65
C GLU A 167 -31.05 15.68 6.56
N VAL A 168 -30.07 14.90 6.97
CA VAL A 168 -30.15 13.44 7.06
C VAL A 168 -30.14 13.08 8.55
N PRO A 169 -31.28 12.65 9.11
CA PRO A 169 -31.34 12.21 10.50
C PRO A 169 -30.41 11.02 10.73
N VAL A 170 -29.61 11.07 11.80
CA VAL A 170 -28.71 9.97 12.21
C VAL A 170 -28.88 9.64 13.68
N GLN A 171 -28.35 8.51 14.12
CA GLN A 171 -28.08 8.23 15.53
C GLN A 171 -26.61 8.52 15.82
N ARG A 172 -26.33 9.00 17.04
CA ARG A 172 -24.97 9.24 17.57
C ARG A 172 -24.73 8.50 18.89
N GLU A 173 -25.41 7.37 19.06
CA GLU A 173 -25.28 6.50 20.23
C GLU A 173 -24.26 5.38 19.99
N GLN A 174 -24.18 4.88 18.77
CA GLN A 174 -23.38 3.73 18.39
C GLN A 174 -22.62 4.01 17.07
N CYS A 175 -21.49 3.33 16.89
CA CYS A 175 -20.81 3.20 15.60
C CYS A 175 -21.79 2.77 14.50
N CYS A 176 -21.69 3.12 13.21
CA CYS A 176 -20.69 3.88 12.43
C CYS A 176 -21.30 4.21 11.04
N HIS A 177 -20.48 4.57 10.04
CA HIS A 177 -20.81 4.70 8.62
C HIS A 177 -21.52 6.00 8.27
N THR A 178 -20.75 6.94 7.75
CA THR A 178 -21.21 8.31 7.47
C THR A 178 -21.35 8.59 5.97
N GLY A 179 -20.50 8.01 5.13
CA GLY A 179 -20.42 8.32 3.70
C GLY A 179 -19.97 9.76 3.47
N GLY A 180 -20.60 10.46 2.52
CA GLY A 180 -20.47 11.90 2.35
C GLY A 180 -19.76 12.38 1.09
N LYS A 181 -19.30 11.49 0.20
CA LYS A 181 -18.74 11.89 -1.10
C LYS A 181 -19.86 12.43 -1.99
N MET A 182 -19.52 13.47 -2.75
CA MET A 182 -20.43 14.16 -3.64
C MET A 182 -19.85 14.32 -5.04
N VAL A 183 -20.71 14.22 -6.06
CA VAL A 183 -20.37 14.51 -7.46
C VAL A 183 -21.57 15.15 -8.18
N PHE A 184 -21.30 16.01 -9.17
CA PHE A 184 -22.33 16.60 -10.02
C PHE A 184 -22.35 15.97 -11.42
N ASP A 185 -23.55 15.72 -11.95
CA ASP A 185 -23.74 15.44 -13.38
C ASP A 185 -23.76 16.74 -14.22
N ASP A 186 -23.85 16.58 -15.55
CA ASP A 186 -23.87 17.71 -16.49
C ASP A 186 -25.22 18.47 -16.50
N LEU A 187 -26.25 17.88 -15.90
CA LEU A 187 -27.55 18.51 -15.65
C LEU A 187 -27.59 19.22 -14.28
N LYS A 188 -26.44 19.33 -13.61
CA LYS A 188 -26.27 19.96 -12.29
C LYS A 188 -27.03 19.25 -11.16
N ASN A 189 -27.37 17.98 -11.33
CA ASN A 189 -27.85 17.17 -10.22
C ASN A 189 -26.66 16.74 -9.37
N LEU A 190 -26.83 16.88 -8.06
CA LEU A 190 -25.88 16.47 -7.04
C LEU A 190 -26.20 15.05 -6.59
N TYR A 191 -25.20 14.18 -6.68
CA TYR A 191 -25.20 12.86 -6.06
C TYR A 191 -24.47 12.95 -4.71
N LEU A 192 -25.05 12.37 -3.66
CA LEU A 192 -24.50 12.36 -2.31
C LEU A 192 -24.58 10.94 -1.74
N THR A 193 -23.45 10.40 -1.28
CA THR A 193 -23.45 9.13 -0.54
C THR A 193 -23.81 9.34 0.93
N THR A 194 -24.64 8.46 1.49
CA THR A 194 -24.94 8.40 2.92
C THR A 194 -24.69 6.99 3.43
N GLY A 195 -23.94 6.88 4.53
CA GLY A 195 -23.77 5.60 5.23
C GLY A 195 -25.07 5.14 5.89
N ASP A 196 -25.14 3.84 6.19
CA ASP A 196 -26.33 3.23 6.79
C ASP A 196 -26.57 3.63 8.25
N ASN A 197 -25.56 4.23 8.89
CA ASN A 197 -25.57 4.67 10.27
C ASN A 197 -26.03 3.57 11.26
N THR A 198 -25.64 2.32 10.94
CA THR A 198 -25.96 1.10 11.70
C THR A 198 -24.68 0.43 12.20
N SER A 199 -24.72 -0.01 13.45
CA SER A 199 -23.60 -0.66 14.10
C SER A 199 -23.43 -2.11 13.64
N SER A 200 -22.23 -2.45 13.18
CA SER A 200 -21.83 -3.84 12.93
C SER A 200 -21.61 -4.65 14.22
N ARG A 201 -21.65 -4.03 15.41
CA ARG A 201 -21.28 -4.70 16.66
C ARG A 201 -22.30 -5.73 17.16
N ALA A 202 -23.49 -5.81 16.55
CA ALA A 202 -24.45 -6.86 16.90
C ALA A 202 -24.04 -8.25 16.39
N THR A 203 -23.35 -8.30 15.25
CA THR A 203 -22.96 -9.54 14.58
C THR A 203 -21.90 -9.24 13.51
N PRO A 204 -20.90 -10.11 13.30
CA PRO A 204 -19.97 -9.93 12.19
C PRO A 204 -20.63 -10.15 10.82
N TYR A 205 -21.88 -10.61 10.75
CA TYR A 205 -22.66 -10.77 9.51
C TYR A 205 -23.58 -9.55 9.28
N SER A 206 -24.75 -9.76 8.68
CA SER A 206 -25.78 -8.74 8.51
C SER A 206 -26.48 -8.35 9.83
N PRO A 207 -26.38 -7.09 10.30
CA PRO A 207 -27.08 -6.62 11.50
C PRO A 207 -28.53 -6.26 11.16
N ALA A 208 -29.46 -7.11 11.59
CA ALA A 208 -30.90 -6.96 11.40
C ALA A 208 -31.66 -7.10 12.75
N ASP A 209 -31.09 -6.53 13.81
CA ASP A 209 -31.60 -6.66 15.18
C ASP A 209 -32.76 -5.69 15.44
N ASP A 210 -33.96 -6.10 15.04
CA ASP A 210 -35.15 -5.26 15.08
C ASP A 210 -35.78 -5.12 16.48
N ARG A 211 -35.23 -5.76 17.52
CA ARG A 211 -35.81 -5.76 18.88
C ARG A 211 -35.98 -4.34 19.42
N ASP A 212 -36.93 -4.19 20.35
CA ASP A 212 -37.14 -2.89 21.00
C ASP A 212 -35.86 -2.42 21.72
N GLY A 213 -35.57 -1.12 21.62
CA GLY A 213 -34.35 -0.49 22.13
C GLY A 213 -33.05 -0.82 21.37
N ARG A 214 -33.09 -1.66 20.32
CA ARG A 214 -31.92 -2.12 19.54
C ARG A 214 -31.83 -1.51 18.14
N GLN A 215 -32.56 -0.43 17.88
CA GLN A 215 -32.62 0.23 16.57
C GLN A 215 -31.24 0.61 15.96
N PRO A 216 -30.19 1.00 16.73
CA PRO A 216 -28.87 1.24 16.16
C PRO A 216 -28.18 0.02 15.51
N TRP A 217 -28.73 -1.19 15.65
CA TRP A 217 -28.21 -2.44 15.10
C TRP A 217 -29.14 -3.08 14.05
N ASP A 218 -30.09 -2.32 13.50
CA ASP A 218 -31.06 -2.78 12.52
C ASP A 218 -30.86 -2.07 11.17
N ALA A 219 -30.06 -2.65 10.28
CA ALA A 219 -29.79 -2.08 8.95
C ALA A 219 -31.01 -2.15 8.02
N GLN A 220 -32.04 -2.94 8.36
CA GLN A 220 -33.28 -2.96 7.59
C GLN A 220 -34.07 -1.66 7.77
N ARG A 221 -33.91 -0.97 8.91
CA ARG A 221 -34.57 0.33 9.15
C ARG A 221 -33.97 1.46 8.29
N THR A 222 -32.73 1.30 7.83
CA THR A 222 -31.99 2.30 7.05
C THR A 222 -31.77 1.85 5.61
N SER A 223 -30.71 1.08 5.33
CA SER A 223 -30.33 0.67 3.96
C SER A 223 -31.46 0.01 3.19
N GLY A 224 -32.18 -0.92 3.83
CA GLY A 224 -33.32 -1.63 3.28
C GLY A 224 -34.66 -0.86 3.31
N ASN A 225 -34.71 0.32 3.92
CA ASN A 225 -35.92 1.11 4.06
C ASN A 225 -36.03 2.13 2.91
N THR A 226 -37.14 2.06 2.17
CA THR A 226 -37.42 2.95 1.03
C THR A 226 -37.80 4.37 1.46
N ASN A 227 -38.12 4.57 2.75
CA ASN A 227 -38.54 5.84 3.34
C ASN A 227 -37.47 6.45 4.27
N ASP A 228 -36.20 6.08 4.11
CA ASP A 228 -35.06 6.58 4.88
C ASP A 228 -33.93 7.06 3.95
N LEU A 229 -33.21 8.10 4.35
CA LEU A 229 -32.14 8.71 3.56
C LEU A 229 -30.76 8.10 3.83
N ARG A 230 -30.62 7.21 4.81
CA ARG A 230 -29.35 6.55 5.18
C ARG A 230 -29.15 5.24 4.42
N GLY A 231 -27.88 4.93 4.13
CA GLY A 231 -27.50 3.76 3.34
C GLY A 231 -27.97 3.90 1.89
N LYS A 232 -27.76 5.08 1.31
CA LYS A 232 -28.25 5.49 -0.02
C LYS A 232 -27.18 6.25 -0.81
N ILE A 233 -27.37 6.30 -2.13
CA ILE A 233 -26.88 7.43 -2.94
C ILE A 233 -28.11 8.26 -3.30
N LEU A 234 -28.14 9.49 -2.79
CA LEU A 234 -29.19 10.46 -3.06
C LEU A 234 -28.86 11.24 -4.33
N ARG A 235 -29.87 11.62 -5.11
CA ARG A 235 -29.74 12.50 -6.27
C ARG A 235 -30.79 13.61 -6.19
N ILE A 236 -30.32 14.84 -6.06
CA ILE A 236 -31.14 16.06 -5.96
C ILE A 236 -30.63 17.12 -6.93
N HIS A 237 -31.42 18.16 -7.18
CA HIS A 237 -30.99 19.34 -7.94
C HIS A 237 -30.96 20.56 -7.01
N PRO A 238 -29.77 21.02 -6.59
CA PRO A 238 -29.64 22.22 -5.74
C PRO A 238 -30.17 23.49 -6.41
N GLU A 239 -30.92 24.30 -5.66
CA GLU A 239 -31.46 25.57 -6.12
C GLU A 239 -30.68 26.78 -5.58
N ALA A 240 -30.82 27.92 -6.26
CA ALA A 240 -30.07 29.14 -5.94
C ALA A 240 -30.43 29.75 -4.57
N ASP A 241 -31.65 29.54 -4.09
CA ASP A 241 -32.11 30.03 -2.78
C ASP A 241 -31.60 29.19 -1.60
N GLY A 242 -30.99 28.04 -1.88
CA GLY A 242 -30.54 27.07 -0.87
C GLY A 242 -31.54 25.94 -0.61
N THR A 243 -32.60 25.83 -1.40
CA THR A 243 -33.48 24.65 -1.44
C THR A 243 -32.97 23.63 -2.46
N TYR A 244 -33.75 22.58 -2.73
CA TYR A 244 -33.50 21.64 -3.81
C TYR A 244 -34.81 21.15 -4.44
N THR A 245 -34.73 20.72 -5.69
CA THR A 245 -35.76 19.92 -6.35
C THR A 245 -35.29 18.47 -6.52
N VAL A 246 -36.22 17.56 -6.76
CA VAL A 246 -35.90 16.14 -6.99
C VAL A 246 -36.02 15.85 -8.48
N PRO A 247 -34.92 15.45 -9.16
CA PRO A 247 -34.95 15.17 -10.58
C PRO A 247 -35.75 13.90 -10.89
N GLU A 248 -36.32 13.83 -12.09
CA GLU A 248 -36.93 12.61 -12.59
C GLU A 248 -35.88 11.49 -12.80
N GLY A 249 -36.33 10.24 -12.79
CA GLY A 249 -35.48 9.07 -13.00
C GLY A 249 -34.73 8.58 -11.76
N ASN A 250 -35.09 9.07 -10.57
CA ASN A 250 -34.73 8.43 -9.31
C ASN A 250 -35.51 7.11 -9.09
N LEU A 251 -35.06 6.28 -8.15
CA LEU A 251 -35.60 4.94 -7.94
C LEU A 251 -37.09 4.94 -7.61
N PHE A 252 -37.54 5.95 -6.85
CA PHE A 252 -38.94 6.11 -6.49
C PHE A 252 -39.48 7.43 -7.07
N PRO A 253 -40.54 7.37 -7.89
CA PRO A 253 -41.19 8.58 -8.40
C PRO A 253 -41.71 9.47 -7.26
N LYS A 254 -41.64 10.79 -7.46
CA LYS A 254 -42.19 11.77 -6.51
C LYS A 254 -43.67 11.50 -6.22
N GLY A 255 -44.03 11.47 -4.94
CA GLY A 255 -45.39 11.19 -4.48
C GLY A 255 -45.71 9.72 -4.26
N THR A 256 -44.78 8.80 -4.54
CA THR A 256 -44.95 7.37 -4.19
C THR A 256 -45.00 7.22 -2.67
N GLU A 257 -46.11 6.67 -2.16
CA GLU A 257 -46.32 6.49 -0.73
C GLU A 257 -45.22 5.62 -0.10
N LYS A 258 -44.81 5.93 1.13
CA LYS A 258 -43.77 5.20 1.89
C LYS A 258 -42.41 5.14 1.17
N THR A 259 -42.08 6.15 0.39
CA THR A 259 -40.77 6.27 -0.26
C THR A 259 -40.21 7.68 -0.15
N LYS A 260 -38.88 7.79 -0.24
CA LYS A 260 -38.15 9.05 -0.43
C LYS A 260 -37.74 9.19 -1.89
N PRO A 261 -38.24 10.21 -2.62
CA PRO A 261 -37.94 10.36 -4.04
C PRO A 261 -36.50 10.81 -4.31
N GLU A 262 -35.75 11.25 -3.30
CA GLU A 262 -34.32 11.59 -3.39
C GLU A 262 -33.43 10.37 -3.69
N ILE A 263 -33.93 9.15 -3.44
CA ILE A 263 -33.15 7.91 -3.54
C ILE A 263 -32.88 7.58 -5.02
N TYR A 264 -31.60 7.58 -5.41
CA TYR A 264 -31.15 7.04 -6.70
C TYR A 264 -30.67 5.60 -6.56
N VAL A 265 -29.82 5.34 -5.56
CA VAL A 265 -29.39 3.99 -5.19
C VAL A 265 -29.77 3.73 -3.75
N MET A 266 -30.29 2.54 -3.46
CA MET A 266 -30.52 2.06 -2.10
C MET A 266 -29.83 0.73 -1.82
N GLY A 267 -29.79 0.35 -0.55
CA GLY A 267 -29.23 -0.93 -0.13
C GLY A 267 -27.72 -0.94 -0.12
N ILE A 268 -27.10 0.10 0.42
CA ILE A 268 -25.65 0.19 0.59
C ILE A 268 -25.29 0.44 2.05
N ARG A 269 -24.10 0.00 2.46
CA ARG A 269 -23.61 0.03 3.85
C ARG A 269 -22.77 1.27 4.15
N ASN A 270 -21.55 1.33 3.61
CA ASN A 270 -20.56 2.35 3.97
C ASN A 270 -19.80 2.89 2.74
N PRO A 271 -20.45 3.73 1.91
CA PRO A 271 -19.91 4.29 0.67
C PRO A 271 -19.09 5.59 0.88
N TYR A 272 -17.80 5.47 1.20
CA TYR A 272 -16.94 6.65 1.46
C TYR A 272 -16.50 7.42 0.21
N THR A 273 -16.50 6.76 -0.95
CA THR A 273 -16.03 7.33 -2.23
C THR A 273 -17.03 7.07 -3.34
N LEU A 274 -17.08 7.99 -4.30
CA LEU A 274 -18.07 8.07 -5.37
C LEU A 274 -17.41 8.76 -6.56
N PHE A 275 -17.63 8.23 -7.76
CA PHE A 275 -17.17 8.83 -9.01
C PHE A 275 -18.25 8.69 -10.08
N LEU A 276 -18.53 9.78 -10.81
CA LEU A 276 -19.41 9.76 -11.98
C LEU A 276 -18.57 9.96 -13.23
N ASP A 277 -18.50 8.94 -14.08
CA ASP A 277 -17.92 9.05 -15.40
C ASP A 277 -18.91 9.75 -16.34
N LYS A 278 -18.66 11.03 -16.59
CA LYS A 278 -19.51 11.86 -17.46
C LYS A 278 -19.53 11.41 -18.92
N ARG A 279 -18.49 10.71 -19.40
CA ARG A 279 -18.45 10.23 -20.79
C ARG A 279 -19.36 9.03 -21.01
N THR A 280 -19.44 8.14 -20.03
CA THR A 280 -20.18 6.88 -20.15
C THR A 280 -21.52 6.90 -19.42
N GLY A 281 -21.69 7.79 -18.44
CA GLY A 281 -22.85 7.85 -17.54
C GLY A 281 -22.80 6.83 -16.41
N TYR A 282 -21.69 6.11 -16.22
CA TYR A 282 -21.54 5.18 -15.10
C TYR A 282 -21.22 5.93 -13.80
N LEU A 283 -22.01 5.66 -12.77
CA LEU A 283 -21.71 6.00 -11.39
C LEU A 283 -20.99 4.82 -10.73
N TYR A 284 -19.88 5.06 -10.05
CA TYR A 284 -19.07 4.07 -9.34
C TYR A 284 -18.93 4.44 -7.86
N TRP A 285 -18.90 3.46 -6.97
CA TRP A 285 -18.59 3.65 -5.54
C TRP A 285 -17.82 2.46 -4.97
N GLY A 286 -17.01 2.73 -3.94
CA GLY A 286 -16.45 1.70 -3.07
C GLY A 286 -17.34 1.50 -1.84
N GLU A 287 -17.46 0.29 -1.34
CA GLU A 287 -18.34 -0.07 -0.24
C GLU A 287 -17.69 -1.07 0.71
N VAL A 288 -17.62 -0.68 1.99
CA VAL A 288 -17.05 -1.51 3.05
C VAL A 288 -18.13 -2.44 3.61
N GLY A 289 -17.87 -3.75 3.63
CA GLY A 289 -18.77 -4.78 4.17
C GLY A 289 -18.63 -4.98 5.69
N PRO A 290 -19.37 -5.95 6.26
CA PRO A 290 -19.28 -6.36 7.67
C PRO A 290 -18.01 -7.18 7.95
N ASP A 291 -17.93 -7.92 9.05
CA ASP A 291 -16.65 -8.42 9.59
C ASP A 291 -16.48 -9.95 9.60
N ALA A 292 -17.45 -10.70 9.07
CA ALA A 292 -17.41 -12.17 9.08
C ALA A 292 -16.24 -12.71 8.24
N SER A 293 -15.37 -13.50 8.87
CA SER A 293 -14.20 -14.11 8.22
C SER A 293 -14.48 -15.43 7.51
N LYS A 294 -15.62 -16.07 7.80
CA LYS A 294 -16.02 -17.36 7.22
C LYS A 294 -17.52 -17.42 6.96
N ASP A 295 -17.92 -18.32 6.07
CA ASP A 295 -19.32 -18.66 5.88
C ASP A 295 -19.84 -19.38 7.13
N GLU A 296 -21.10 -19.14 7.49
CA GLU A 296 -21.75 -19.82 8.61
C GLU A 296 -23.17 -20.22 8.26
N GLU A 297 -23.42 -21.52 8.36
CA GLU A 297 -24.73 -22.11 8.13
C GLU A 297 -25.77 -21.47 9.05
N GLY A 298 -26.89 -21.02 8.47
CA GLY A 298 -27.94 -20.33 9.20
C GLY A 298 -27.70 -18.84 9.44
N LYS A 299 -26.53 -18.27 9.10
CA LYS A 299 -26.32 -16.81 9.14
C LYS A 299 -26.12 -16.23 7.75
N GLY A 300 -25.19 -16.78 6.98
CA GLY A 300 -24.89 -16.33 5.63
C GLY A 300 -23.41 -16.38 5.28
N PRO A 301 -23.01 -15.70 4.20
CA PRO A 301 -21.65 -15.76 3.70
C PRO A 301 -20.68 -15.01 4.61
N LYS A 302 -19.38 -15.33 4.47
CA LYS A 302 -18.29 -14.45 4.87
C LYS A 302 -18.47 -13.09 4.22
N SER A 303 -17.91 -12.07 4.85
CA SER A 303 -18.09 -10.70 4.41
C SER A 303 -17.31 -10.40 3.13
N PHE A 304 -17.78 -9.43 2.34
CA PHE A 304 -17.13 -8.87 1.16
C PHE A 304 -17.09 -7.33 1.21
N ASP A 305 -15.97 -6.75 0.80
CA ASP A 305 -15.91 -5.35 0.36
C ASP A 305 -16.14 -5.31 -1.15
N GLU A 306 -16.73 -4.22 -1.63
CA GLU A 306 -17.27 -4.15 -2.98
C GLU A 306 -16.88 -2.86 -3.71
N TYR A 307 -16.62 -3.00 -5.01
CA TYR A 307 -16.69 -1.90 -5.95
C TYR A 307 -17.96 -2.10 -6.77
N ASN A 308 -18.78 -1.06 -6.80
CA ASN A 308 -20.10 -1.08 -7.38
C ASN A 308 -20.21 -0.06 -8.50
N ARG A 309 -21.14 -0.30 -9.42
CA ARG A 309 -21.41 0.64 -10.52
C ARG A 309 -22.80 0.51 -11.13
N THR A 310 -23.33 1.62 -11.62
CA THR A 310 -24.63 1.65 -12.30
C THR A 310 -24.81 2.80 -13.28
N LYS A 311 -25.71 2.62 -14.26
CA LYS A 311 -26.25 3.70 -15.11
C LYS A 311 -27.67 4.10 -14.76
N THR A 312 -28.34 3.30 -13.95
CA THR A 312 -29.76 3.44 -13.64
C THR A 312 -29.96 3.36 -12.12
N PRO A 313 -31.05 3.93 -11.59
CA PRO A 313 -31.37 3.75 -10.18
C PRO A 313 -31.56 2.26 -9.85
N GLY A 314 -31.34 1.87 -8.59
CA GLY A 314 -31.43 0.46 -8.21
C GLY A 314 -31.23 0.15 -6.73
N PHE A 315 -31.52 -1.10 -6.39
CA PHE A 315 -31.23 -1.69 -5.09
C PHE A 315 -30.00 -2.58 -5.17
N PHE A 316 -29.01 -2.35 -4.30
CA PHE A 316 -27.72 -3.05 -4.28
C PHE A 316 -27.57 -3.99 -3.07
N GLY A 317 -28.72 -4.37 -2.49
CA GLY A 317 -28.83 -5.60 -1.73
C GLY A 317 -28.59 -5.51 -0.23
N TRP A 318 -27.74 -4.62 0.29
CA TRP A 318 -27.51 -4.53 1.73
C TRP A 318 -28.80 -4.11 2.48
N PRO A 319 -29.17 -4.76 3.61
CA PRO A 319 -28.42 -5.76 4.38
C PRO A 319 -28.74 -7.23 4.07
N TYR A 320 -29.40 -7.53 2.96
CA TYR A 320 -29.90 -8.87 2.62
C TYR A 320 -28.92 -9.68 1.79
N PHE A 321 -28.11 -9.00 0.96
CA PHE A 321 -27.17 -9.62 0.04
C PHE A 321 -25.82 -8.90 0.03
N GLN A 322 -24.79 -9.60 -0.45
CA GLN A 322 -23.46 -9.06 -0.79
C GLN A 322 -22.92 -9.70 -2.06
N ALA A 323 -21.89 -9.09 -2.63
CA ALA A 323 -21.15 -9.58 -3.78
C ALA A 323 -22.08 -9.86 -4.98
N ASP A 324 -22.05 -11.07 -5.53
CA ASP A 324 -22.89 -11.49 -6.66
C ASP A 324 -24.31 -11.89 -6.23
N ASN A 325 -24.91 -11.15 -5.29
CA ASN A 325 -26.19 -11.42 -4.62
C ASN A 325 -26.16 -12.65 -3.68
N LYS A 326 -25.06 -12.89 -2.97
CA LYS A 326 -24.98 -13.94 -1.94
C LYS A 326 -25.94 -13.60 -0.78
N PRO A 327 -26.93 -14.44 -0.47
CA PRO A 327 -27.97 -14.12 0.51
C PRO A 327 -27.55 -14.40 1.96
N TYR A 328 -28.00 -13.55 2.87
CA TYR A 328 -28.05 -13.85 4.29
C TYR A 328 -29.32 -14.64 4.64
N ASN A 329 -29.31 -15.32 5.79
CA ASN A 329 -30.52 -15.89 6.36
C ASN A 329 -31.37 -14.80 7.02
N GLN A 330 -32.69 -15.01 7.03
CA GLN A 330 -33.65 -14.24 7.84
C GLN A 330 -33.46 -14.57 9.32
N PHE A 331 -32.40 -14.02 9.93
CA PHE A 331 -32.01 -14.33 11.30
C PHE A 331 -32.89 -13.60 12.31
N ASN A 332 -33.48 -14.34 13.26
CA ASN A 332 -34.27 -13.75 14.34
C ASN A 332 -33.39 -13.57 15.60
N PHE A 333 -33.07 -12.31 15.93
CA PHE A 333 -32.23 -11.95 17.07
C PHE A 333 -32.91 -12.12 18.44
N ALA A 334 -34.24 -12.23 18.49
CA ALA A 334 -34.97 -12.47 19.74
C ALA A 334 -34.92 -13.94 20.16
N THR A 335 -35.04 -14.85 19.19
CA THR A 335 -35.02 -16.31 19.44
C THR A 335 -33.66 -16.94 19.15
N ASN A 336 -32.74 -16.20 18.53
CA ASN A 336 -31.43 -16.68 18.07
C ASN A 336 -31.57 -17.88 17.11
N THR A 337 -32.55 -17.82 16.21
CA THR A 337 -32.87 -18.87 15.23
C THR A 337 -32.82 -18.34 13.81
N SER A 338 -32.38 -19.19 12.89
CA SER A 338 -32.26 -18.87 11.47
C SER A 338 -33.53 -19.21 10.70
N GLY A 339 -34.02 -18.25 9.92
CA GLY A 339 -35.05 -18.47 8.90
C GLY A 339 -34.46 -18.85 7.53
N PRO A 340 -35.30 -18.89 6.48
CA PRO A 340 -34.85 -19.12 5.10
C PRO A 340 -33.89 -18.02 4.63
N LEU A 341 -33.19 -18.26 3.53
CA LEU A 341 -32.41 -17.25 2.84
C LEU A 341 -33.32 -16.15 2.28
N PHE A 342 -32.78 -14.94 2.13
CA PHE A 342 -33.47 -13.89 1.35
C PHE A 342 -33.44 -14.23 -0.15
N GLU A 343 -34.49 -13.83 -0.87
CA GLU A 343 -34.66 -14.09 -2.30
C GLU A 343 -34.29 -12.84 -3.13
N PRO A 344 -33.26 -12.89 -4.01
CA PRO A 344 -32.75 -11.70 -4.71
C PRO A 344 -33.78 -10.97 -5.58
N GLU A 345 -34.72 -11.69 -6.18
CA GLU A 345 -35.73 -11.12 -7.07
C GLU A 345 -36.91 -10.48 -6.32
N HIS A 346 -37.15 -10.92 -5.07
CA HIS A 346 -38.27 -10.48 -4.24
C HIS A 346 -37.86 -10.31 -2.76
N PRO A 347 -36.91 -9.42 -2.44
CA PRO A 347 -36.51 -9.21 -1.06
C PRO A 347 -37.62 -8.56 -0.24
N VAL A 348 -37.70 -8.94 1.04
CA VAL A 348 -38.76 -8.49 1.95
C VAL A 348 -38.15 -7.86 3.20
N ASN A 349 -38.55 -6.62 3.49
CA ASN A 349 -38.19 -5.91 4.71
C ASN A 349 -39.25 -6.11 5.80
N ASN A 350 -38.99 -7.07 6.67
CA ASN A 350 -39.87 -7.46 7.78
C ASN A 350 -39.48 -6.82 9.13
N SER A 351 -38.56 -5.85 9.15
CA SER A 351 -38.22 -5.15 10.40
C SER A 351 -39.43 -4.42 10.95
N ARG A 352 -39.65 -4.52 12.27
CA ARG A 352 -40.67 -3.69 12.95
C ARG A 352 -40.41 -2.19 12.87
N ASN A 353 -39.17 -1.79 12.56
CA ASN A 353 -38.76 -0.40 12.41
C ASN A 353 -38.86 0.08 10.95
N ASN A 354 -39.35 -0.75 10.03
CA ASN A 354 -39.54 -0.37 8.63
C ASN A 354 -40.72 0.60 8.48
N THR A 355 -40.44 1.80 7.97
CA THR A 355 -41.44 2.83 7.66
C THR A 355 -41.72 2.95 6.15
N GLY A 356 -41.04 2.12 5.35
CA GLY A 356 -41.09 2.08 3.90
C GLY A 356 -41.96 0.96 3.36
N LEU A 357 -41.65 0.53 2.13
CA LEU A 357 -42.24 -0.63 1.48
C LEU A 357 -41.73 -1.92 2.15
N THR A 358 -42.61 -2.91 2.24
CA THR A 358 -42.26 -4.26 2.70
C THR A 358 -41.63 -5.08 1.57
N ASN A 359 -42.22 -5.04 0.38
CA ASN A 359 -41.67 -5.71 -0.80
C ASN A 359 -40.70 -4.75 -1.49
N LEU A 360 -39.44 -5.16 -1.59
CA LEU A 360 -38.37 -4.34 -2.15
C LEU A 360 -38.15 -4.65 -3.64
N PRO A 361 -37.54 -3.73 -4.40
CA PRO A 361 -37.08 -4.00 -5.76
C PRO A 361 -36.09 -5.19 -5.80
N PRO A 362 -35.91 -5.84 -6.95
CA PRO A 362 -34.87 -6.87 -7.11
C PRO A 362 -33.47 -6.27 -6.91
N THR A 363 -32.56 -7.07 -6.34
CA THR A 363 -31.17 -6.63 -6.08
C THR A 363 -30.27 -6.75 -7.31
N GLN A 364 -29.36 -5.80 -7.46
CA GLN A 364 -28.31 -5.79 -8.47
C GLN A 364 -27.01 -6.34 -7.90
N LYS A 365 -26.25 -7.04 -8.74
CA LYS A 365 -24.95 -7.62 -8.36
C LYS A 365 -23.87 -6.55 -8.28
N SER A 366 -22.92 -6.76 -7.37
CA SER A 366 -21.73 -5.92 -7.29
C SER A 366 -20.83 -6.11 -8.51
N PHE A 367 -20.06 -5.07 -8.84
CA PHE A 367 -19.19 -5.11 -10.03
C PHE A 367 -17.91 -5.92 -9.76
N ILE A 368 -17.25 -5.68 -8.64
CA ILE A 368 -16.06 -6.40 -8.16
C ILE A 368 -16.20 -6.56 -6.64
N TRP A 369 -15.81 -7.71 -6.07
CA TRP A 369 -15.92 -7.96 -4.63
C TRP A 369 -14.75 -8.80 -4.11
N TYR A 370 -14.40 -8.65 -2.82
CA TYR A 370 -13.32 -9.43 -2.21
C TYR A 370 -13.47 -9.66 -0.70
N PRO A 371 -13.11 -10.86 -0.20
CA PRO A 371 -13.09 -11.16 1.22
C PRO A 371 -11.76 -10.76 1.88
N TYR A 372 -11.63 -11.03 3.19
CA TYR A 372 -10.33 -10.90 3.90
C TYR A 372 -9.27 -11.82 3.29
N ASP A 373 -9.70 -12.99 2.83
CA ASP A 373 -8.93 -13.96 2.05
C ASP A 373 -8.74 -13.54 0.58
N LEU A 374 -7.97 -14.34 -0.16
CA LEU A 374 -7.79 -14.17 -1.59
C LEU A 374 -9.15 -14.38 -2.29
N SER A 375 -9.58 -13.41 -3.10
CA SER A 375 -10.75 -13.58 -3.95
C SER A 375 -10.41 -14.57 -5.09
N PRO A 376 -11.21 -15.64 -5.29
CA PRO A 376 -11.07 -16.52 -6.44
C PRO A 376 -11.25 -15.81 -7.77
N GLU A 377 -12.19 -14.86 -7.83
CA GLU A 377 -12.56 -14.12 -9.04
C GLU A 377 -11.57 -12.97 -9.33
N PHE A 378 -11.06 -12.33 -8.28
CA PHE A 378 -10.22 -11.13 -8.35
C PHE A 378 -8.95 -11.26 -7.49
N PRO A 379 -8.07 -12.23 -7.77
CA PRO A 379 -6.93 -12.54 -6.91
C PRO A 379 -5.91 -11.39 -6.76
N LEU A 380 -5.87 -10.43 -7.70
CA LEU A 380 -4.95 -9.29 -7.62
C LEU A 380 -5.26 -8.35 -6.43
N LEU A 381 -6.50 -8.37 -5.92
CA LEU A 381 -6.91 -7.55 -4.78
C LEU A 381 -6.22 -7.97 -3.47
N GLY A 382 -5.64 -9.17 -3.42
CA GLY A 382 -4.83 -9.66 -2.31
C GLY A 382 -5.63 -10.09 -1.09
N THR A 383 -4.96 -10.09 0.08
CA THR A 383 -5.48 -10.52 1.39
C THR A 383 -5.26 -9.44 2.45
N GLY A 384 -5.92 -9.56 3.62
CA GLY A 384 -5.79 -8.63 4.75
C GLY A 384 -7.07 -7.85 5.04
N GLY A 385 -6.96 -6.81 5.87
CA GLY A 385 -8.02 -5.84 6.16
C GLY A 385 -8.63 -5.23 4.89
N ARG A 386 -9.84 -4.68 4.99
CA ARG A 386 -10.60 -4.23 3.82
C ARG A 386 -11.27 -2.89 4.02
N SER A 387 -11.14 -2.04 3.02
CA SER A 387 -11.78 -0.74 2.89
C SER A 387 -11.73 -0.33 1.42
N ALA A 388 -12.69 -0.84 0.64
CA ALA A 388 -12.81 -0.55 -0.80
C ALA A 388 -13.12 0.93 -1.07
N MET A 389 -12.29 1.57 -1.91
CA MET A 389 -12.45 2.96 -2.30
C MET A 389 -12.30 3.17 -3.81
N VAL A 390 -13.16 4.00 -4.41
CA VAL A 390 -13.14 4.27 -5.85
C VAL A 390 -12.55 5.63 -6.17
N GLY A 391 -11.73 5.66 -7.22
CA GLY A 391 -11.17 6.86 -7.83
C GLY A 391 -11.75 7.11 -9.22
N PRO A 392 -11.10 7.99 -10.00
CA PRO A 392 -11.59 8.40 -11.30
C PRO A 392 -11.36 7.36 -12.40
N VAL A 393 -12.16 7.44 -13.46
CA VAL A 393 -11.81 6.90 -14.78
C VAL A 393 -10.94 7.92 -15.50
N TYR A 394 -9.81 7.49 -16.04
CA TYR A 394 -8.85 8.39 -16.69
C TYR A 394 -9.08 8.51 -18.20
N TYR A 395 -9.11 9.73 -18.73
CA TYR A 395 -9.14 9.98 -20.16
C TYR A 395 -8.01 10.92 -20.58
N ALA A 396 -7.10 10.46 -21.43
CA ALA A 396 -5.86 11.17 -21.74
C ALA A 396 -6.09 12.47 -22.55
N ASP A 397 -7.18 12.55 -23.30
CA ASP A 397 -7.59 13.71 -24.09
C ASP A 397 -8.25 14.82 -23.25
N ASP A 398 -8.58 14.57 -21.98
CA ASP A 398 -9.02 15.62 -21.04
C ASP A 398 -7.86 16.53 -20.57
N TYR A 399 -6.60 16.13 -20.83
CA TYR A 399 -5.42 16.76 -20.23
C TYR A 399 -4.35 17.17 -21.26
N PRO A 400 -3.50 18.18 -20.93
CA PRO A 400 -2.42 18.61 -21.81
C PRO A 400 -1.43 17.49 -22.14
N ALA A 401 -1.10 17.35 -23.44
CA ALA A 401 -0.23 16.27 -23.93
C ALA A 401 1.16 16.19 -23.26
N ALA A 402 1.67 17.32 -22.74
CA ALA A 402 2.98 17.40 -22.11
C ALA A 402 3.04 16.80 -20.68
N LYS A 403 1.90 16.68 -20.01
CA LYS A 403 1.81 16.26 -18.60
C LYS A 403 0.92 15.04 -18.36
N ARG A 404 0.01 14.78 -19.29
CA ARG A 404 -0.93 13.66 -19.19
C ARG A 404 -0.21 12.32 -19.02
N PHE A 405 -0.84 11.42 -18.26
CA PHE A 405 -0.41 10.03 -18.17
C PHE A 405 -0.52 9.35 -19.55
N PRO A 406 0.21 8.23 -19.78
CA PRO A 406 0.14 7.48 -21.02
C PRO A 406 -1.29 7.12 -21.42
N SER A 407 -1.57 7.12 -22.72
CA SER A 407 -2.87 6.68 -23.27
C SER A 407 -3.23 5.23 -22.92
N TYR A 408 -2.26 4.45 -22.41
CA TYR A 408 -2.48 3.15 -21.80
C TYR A 408 -3.55 3.15 -20.71
N TYR A 409 -3.67 4.24 -19.93
CA TYR A 409 -4.66 4.35 -18.85
C TYR A 409 -6.03 4.87 -19.33
N ASN A 410 -6.17 5.17 -20.63
CA ASN A 410 -7.40 5.76 -21.17
C ASN A 410 -8.59 4.80 -21.01
N GLY A 411 -9.67 5.27 -20.39
CA GLY A 411 -10.88 4.49 -20.08
C GLY A 411 -10.73 3.52 -18.90
N LYS A 412 -9.61 3.51 -18.18
CA LYS A 412 -9.42 2.65 -17.00
C LYS A 412 -9.92 3.33 -15.74
N LEU A 413 -10.65 2.56 -14.92
CA LEU A 413 -11.07 2.97 -13.58
C LEU A 413 -9.91 2.78 -12.60
N PHE A 414 -9.60 3.79 -11.81
CA PHE A 414 -8.69 3.67 -10.68
C PHE A 414 -9.49 3.27 -9.45
N ILE A 415 -9.17 2.12 -8.86
CA ILE A 415 -9.67 1.68 -7.55
C ILE A 415 -8.51 1.69 -6.57
N PHE A 416 -8.78 1.92 -5.29
CA PHE A 416 -7.75 1.94 -4.26
C PHE A 416 -8.28 1.37 -2.96
N GLU A 417 -7.33 0.97 -2.11
CA GLU A 417 -7.60 0.20 -0.91
C GLU A 417 -6.94 0.89 0.26
N TRP A 418 -7.79 1.31 1.20
CA TRP A 418 -7.33 2.17 2.27
C TRP A 418 -6.51 1.41 3.33
N LEU A 419 -6.81 0.14 3.62
CA LEU A 419 -6.07 -0.69 4.59
C LEU A 419 -4.84 -1.41 4.01
N ARG A 420 -4.83 -1.67 2.71
CA ARG A 420 -3.81 -2.46 1.99
C ARG A 420 -2.85 -1.60 1.18
N ASP A 421 -2.97 -0.28 1.25
CA ASP A 421 -2.02 0.70 0.71
C ASP A 421 -1.70 0.53 -0.79
N TRP A 422 -2.71 0.24 -1.61
CA TRP A 422 -2.54 0.08 -3.06
C TRP A 422 -3.54 0.86 -3.90
N ILE A 423 -3.15 1.10 -5.14
CA ILE A 423 -4.00 1.58 -6.23
C ILE A 423 -3.93 0.56 -7.37
N ILE A 424 -5.06 0.20 -7.94
CA ILE A 424 -5.20 -0.74 -9.06
C ILE A 424 -5.99 -0.05 -10.17
N THR A 425 -5.61 -0.27 -11.41
CA THR A 425 -6.42 0.15 -12.57
C THR A 425 -7.22 -1.02 -13.09
N VAL A 426 -8.48 -0.78 -13.44
CA VAL A 426 -9.42 -1.77 -13.98
C VAL A 426 -9.73 -1.41 -15.42
N SER A 427 -9.45 -2.36 -16.32
CA SER A 427 -9.82 -2.26 -17.74
C SER A 427 -11.24 -2.77 -17.93
N MET A 428 -12.01 -2.03 -18.72
CA MET A 428 -13.41 -2.32 -19.00
C MET A 428 -13.66 -2.39 -20.52
N ASP A 429 -14.66 -3.17 -20.92
CA ASP A 429 -15.15 -3.15 -22.31
C ASP A 429 -15.98 -1.89 -22.59
N LYS A 430 -16.46 -1.73 -23.83
CA LYS A 430 -17.29 -0.59 -24.26
C LYS A 430 -18.62 -0.46 -23.49
N ASP A 431 -19.12 -1.57 -22.97
CA ASP A 431 -20.35 -1.63 -22.18
C ASP A 431 -20.04 -1.48 -20.69
N GLY A 432 -18.77 -1.25 -20.33
CA GLY A 432 -18.26 -1.11 -18.98
C GLY A 432 -17.88 -2.43 -18.32
N ASN A 433 -18.13 -3.62 -18.90
CA ASN A 433 -17.86 -4.90 -18.22
C ASN A 433 -16.39 -5.11 -17.89
N TYR A 434 -16.12 -5.76 -16.75
CA TYR A 434 -14.76 -6.05 -16.30
C TYR A 434 -14.02 -6.87 -17.35
N GLN A 435 -12.80 -6.48 -17.68
CA GLN A 435 -11.90 -7.28 -18.53
C GLN A 435 -10.66 -7.75 -17.79
N SER A 436 -9.97 -6.84 -17.11
CA SER A 436 -8.74 -7.12 -16.39
C SER A 436 -8.44 -6.03 -15.37
N MET A 437 -7.46 -6.28 -14.50
CA MET A 437 -6.93 -5.28 -13.59
C MET A 437 -5.42 -5.43 -13.41
N GLU A 438 -4.77 -4.36 -12.99
CA GLU A 438 -3.32 -4.30 -12.78
C GLU A 438 -2.95 -3.28 -11.71
N LYS A 439 -1.87 -3.55 -10.96
CA LYS A 439 -1.38 -2.63 -9.92
C LYS A 439 -0.84 -1.36 -10.57
N PHE A 440 -1.26 -0.21 -10.06
CA PHE A 440 -0.69 1.07 -10.41
C PHE A 440 0.51 1.35 -9.52
N LEU A 441 1.69 1.53 -10.13
CA LEU A 441 2.96 1.83 -9.44
C LEU A 441 3.25 0.90 -8.24
N PRO A 442 3.30 -0.43 -8.41
CA PRO A 442 3.52 -1.39 -7.32
C PRO A 442 4.83 -1.20 -6.54
N GLY A 443 5.82 -0.48 -7.09
CA GLY A 443 7.05 -0.11 -6.38
C GLY A 443 6.92 1.14 -5.47
N LEU A 444 5.84 1.90 -5.61
CA LEU A 444 5.57 3.09 -4.82
C LEU A 444 4.80 2.71 -3.56
N LYS A 445 5.19 3.29 -2.42
CA LYS A 445 4.46 3.12 -1.16
C LYS A 445 3.42 4.23 -0.99
N PHE A 446 2.19 3.82 -0.76
CA PHE A 446 1.09 4.68 -0.32
C PHE A 446 0.91 4.56 1.20
N SER A 447 0.24 5.52 1.80
CA SER A 447 -0.16 5.46 3.22
C SER A 447 -1.64 5.80 3.37
N HIS A 448 -2.46 4.76 3.42
CA HIS A 448 -3.91 4.81 3.56
C HIS A 448 -4.55 5.83 2.60
N PRO A 449 -4.47 5.60 1.27
CA PRO A 449 -5.01 6.53 0.28
C PRO A 449 -6.52 6.70 0.51
N MET A 450 -6.95 7.95 0.67
CA MET A 450 -8.31 8.31 1.09
C MET A 450 -9.12 9.00 -0.02
N ASP A 451 -8.47 9.82 -0.84
CA ASP A 451 -9.09 10.44 -2.01
C ASP A 451 -8.07 10.54 -3.14
N VAL A 452 -8.49 10.24 -4.38
CA VAL A 452 -7.65 10.25 -5.58
C VAL A 452 -8.35 11.06 -6.65
N GLN A 453 -7.68 12.08 -7.21
CA GLN A 453 -8.23 12.90 -8.28
C GLN A 453 -7.16 13.30 -9.29
N PHE A 454 -7.56 13.59 -10.52
CA PHE A 454 -6.68 14.22 -11.51
C PHE A 454 -6.89 15.73 -11.51
N GLY A 455 -5.79 16.48 -11.48
CA GLY A 455 -5.81 17.93 -11.62
C GLY A 455 -6.05 18.36 -13.07
N PRO A 456 -6.38 19.64 -13.30
CA PRO A 456 -6.58 20.18 -14.66
C PRO A 456 -5.32 20.11 -15.53
N ASP A 457 -4.16 19.87 -14.93
CA ASP A 457 -2.88 19.71 -15.60
C ASP A 457 -2.56 18.25 -15.97
N GLY A 458 -3.41 17.29 -15.59
CA GLY A 458 -3.27 15.87 -15.92
C GLY A 458 -2.44 15.06 -14.94
N ASP A 459 -1.93 15.69 -13.90
CA ASP A 459 -1.23 15.01 -12.81
C ASP A 459 -2.24 14.45 -11.80
N MET A 460 -1.86 13.39 -11.07
CA MET A 460 -2.72 12.76 -10.07
C MET A 460 -2.40 13.28 -8.67
N TYR A 461 -3.42 13.68 -7.94
CA TYR A 461 -3.36 14.08 -6.55
C TYR A 461 -3.96 12.99 -5.67
N ILE A 462 -3.34 12.74 -4.52
CA ILE A 462 -3.75 11.72 -3.57
C ILE A 462 -3.74 12.35 -2.18
N LEU A 463 -4.84 12.23 -1.44
CA LEU A 463 -4.83 12.41 0.00
C LEU A 463 -4.50 11.09 0.68
N GLU A 464 -3.45 11.08 1.48
CA GLU A 464 -3.02 9.97 2.31
C GLU A 464 -3.44 10.26 3.76
N TYR A 465 -4.23 9.37 4.35
CA TYR A 465 -4.75 9.51 5.71
C TYR A 465 -3.68 9.28 6.78
N GLY A 466 -2.63 8.52 6.43
CA GLY A 466 -1.59 8.07 7.35
C GLY A 466 -1.98 6.81 8.11
N GLN A 467 -0.99 6.15 8.72
CA GLN A 467 -1.20 4.83 9.34
C GLN A 467 -2.02 4.86 10.65
N GLY A 468 -2.08 6.00 11.35
CA GLY A 468 -2.80 6.12 12.61
C GLY A 468 -4.24 6.59 12.45
N TRP A 469 -5.18 5.97 13.15
CA TRP A 469 -6.60 6.31 13.12
C TRP A 469 -6.95 7.36 14.17
N PHE A 470 -7.92 8.21 13.86
CA PHE A 470 -8.43 9.25 14.75
C PHE A 470 -7.35 10.17 15.35
N THR A 471 -6.27 10.40 14.61
CA THR A 471 -5.12 11.17 15.06
C THR A 471 -4.46 11.91 13.90
N GLN A 472 -3.73 12.96 14.24
CA GLN A 472 -2.76 13.56 13.34
C GLN A 472 -1.59 12.58 13.12
N ASN A 473 -1.19 12.41 11.86
CA ASN A 473 -0.11 11.51 11.46
C ASN A 473 0.99 12.25 10.71
N ASN A 474 2.25 11.90 10.97
CA ASN A 474 3.38 12.49 10.22
C ASN A 474 3.36 12.13 8.73
N ASP A 475 2.82 10.96 8.42
CA ASP A 475 2.68 10.39 7.09
C ASP A 475 1.28 10.62 6.47
N ALA A 476 0.39 11.36 7.14
CA ALA A 476 -0.79 11.90 6.48
C ALA A 476 -0.37 13.06 5.58
N GLN A 477 -0.64 12.95 4.29
CA GLN A 477 -0.02 13.78 3.26
C GLN A 477 -0.98 14.16 2.14
N LEU A 478 -0.79 15.35 1.57
CA LEU A 478 -1.24 15.66 0.22
C LEU A 478 -0.09 15.33 -0.72
N VAL A 479 -0.34 14.38 -1.62
CA VAL A 479 0.65 13.82 -2.53
C VAL A 479 0.28 14.14 -3.97
N HIS A 480 1.31 14.34 -4.78
CA HIS A 480 1.22 14.61 -6.19
C HIS A 480 2.07 13.62 -7.00
N ILE A 481 1.45 12.90 -7.92
CA ILE A 481 2.08 11.95 -8.84
C ILE A 481 2.12 12.58 -10.22
N THR A 482 3.33 12.86 -10.70
CA THR A 482 3.59 13.44 -12.02
C THR A 482 4.14 12.39 -12.98
N TYR A 483 3.85 12.50 -14.26
CA TYR A 483 4.43 11.63 -15.31
C TYR A 483 5.41 12.41 -16.19
N ASN A 484 6.67 11.96 -16.25
CA ASN A 484 7.65 12.52 -17.17
C ASN A 484 7.69 11.73 -18.50
N GLY A 485 6.86 12.16 -19.45
CA GLY A 485 6.85 11.62 -20.81
C GLY A 485 7.96 12.15 -21.73
N GLY A 486 8.76 13.11 -21.28
CA GLY A 486 9.88 13.67 -22.05
C GLY A 486 11.20 12.91 -21.89
N ASN A 487 12.27 13.48 -22.47
CA ASN A 487 13.63 12.96 -22.35
C ASN A 487 14.11 12.98 -20.88
N ARG A 488 14.70 11.87 -20.41
CA ARG A 488 15.27 11.71 -19.08
C ARG A 488 16.78 11.80 -19.17
N LYS A 489 17.37 12.70 -18.38
CA LYS A 489 18.82 12.87 -18.32
C LYS A 489 19.51 11.55 -17.91
N PRO A 490 20.69 11.24 -18.46
CA PRO A 490 21.40 10.00 -18.14
C PRO A 490 21.82 9.94 -16.67
N THR A 491 21.81 8.73 -16.10
CA THR A 491 22.32 8.47 -14.75
C THR A 491 23.81 8.14 -14.83
N VAL A 492 24.65 9.09 -14.40
CA VAL A 492 26.10 9.01 -14.59
C VAL A 492 26.80 8.30 -13.44
N MET A 493 27.48 7.22 -13.76
CA MET A 493 28.43 6.53 -12.89
C MET A 493 29.85 6.81 -13.39
N ALA A 494 30.72 7.22 -12.48
CA ALA A 494 32.11 7.51 -12.77
C ALA A 494 33.01 6.82 -11.75
N LYS A 495 34.02 6.08 -12.24
CA LYS A 495 34.96 5.30 -11.43
C LYS A 495 36.39 5.60 -11.85
N ALA A 496 37.32 5.37 -10.93
CA ALA A 496 38.75 5.29 -11.17
C ALA A 496 39.26 3.97 -10.59
N ASP A 497 40.07 3.23 -11.33
CA ASP A 497 40.74 2.02 -10.85
C ASP A 497 41.69 2.29 -9.67
N ARG A 498 42.38 3.44 -9.74
CA ARG A 498 43.34 3.91 -8.74
C ARG A 498 43.04 5.38 -8.40
N PRO A 499 42.07 5.65 -7.49
CA PRO A 499 41.72 7.01 -7.09
C PRO A 499 42.82 7.69 -6.26
N ALA A 500 43.81 6.94 -5.78
CA ALA A 500 45.00 7.46 -5.14
C ALA A 500 46.20 6.56 -5.41
N GLY A 501 47.41 7.10 -5.29
CA GLY A 501 48.64 6.35 -5.53
C GLY A 501 49.89 7.22 -5.61
N ALA A 502 51.05 6.59 -5.47
CA ALA A 502 52.35 7.22 -5.66
C ALA A 502 52.58 7.62 -7.14
N LEU A 503 53.50 8.56 -7.35
CA LEU A 503 53.82 9.06 -8.69
C LEU A 503 54.84 8.15 -9.42
N PRO A 504 54.77 8.04 -10.76
CA PRO A 504 53.68 8.52 -11.61
C PRO A 504 52.42 7.64 -11.45
N LEU A 505 51.27 8.28 -11.21
CA LEU A 505 50.01 7.58 -11.00
C LEU A 505 49.26 7.46 -12.33
N LYS A 506 49.24 6.26 -12.91
CA LYS A 506 48.40 5.93 -14.07
C LYS A 506 47.02 5.48 -13.61
N VAL A 507 45.97 6.15 -14.08
CA VAL A 507 44.57 5.90 -13.70
C VAL A 507 43.75 5.60 -14.95
N LYS A 508 43.00 4.51 -14.90
CA LYS A 508 41.90 4.17 -15.80
C LYS A 508 40.59 4.70 -15.21
N LEU A 509 40.01 5.68 -15.90
CA LEU A 509 38.69 6.23 -15.64
C LEU A 509 37.66 5.39 -16.41
N SER A 510 36.55 5.08 -15.77
CA SER A 510 35.47 4.29 -16.36
C SER A 510 34.11 4.91 -16.07
N ALA A 511 33.25 4.91 -17.08
CA ALA A 511 31.84 5.27 -17.02
C ALA A 511 30.93 4.05 -16.77
N ASP A 512 31.49 2.88 -16.45
CA ASP A 512 30.73 1.63 -16.31
C ASP A 512 29.66 1.72 -15.22
N GLY A 513 28.44 1.36 -15.61
CA GLY A 513 27.23 1.55 -14.82
C GLY A 513 26.48 2.85 -15.14
N THR A 514 27.01 3.70 -16.03
CA THR A 514 26.23 4.82 -16.60
C THR A 514 25.16 4.25 -17.50
N THR A 515 23.92 4.65 -17.25
CA THR A 515 22.76 4.21 -18.02
C THR A 515 21.96 5.43 -18.48
N ASP A 516 21.27 5.23 -19.59
CA ASP A 516 20.20 6.10 -20.04
C ASP A 516 18.90 5.34 -19.89
N SER A 517 17.87 5.96 -19.31
CA SER A 517 16.60 5.27 -19.12
C SER A 517 15.79 5.20 -20.42
N ASP A 518 16.04 6.09 -21.38
CA ASP A 518 15.38 6.12 -22.69
C ASP A 518 16.14 5.30 -23.74
N ASN A 519 17.25 4.65 -23.33
CA ASN A 519 18.18 3.91 -24.19
C ASN A 519 18.77 4.79 -25.32
N ASP A 520 18.89 6.10 -25.07
CA ASP A 520 19.51 7.02 -26.01
C ASP A 520 21.01 6.74 -26.20
N ASN A 521 21.54 7.13 -27.36
CA ASN A 521 22.98 7.11 -27.59
C ASN A 521 23.68 8.16 -26.71
N LEU A 522 24.68 7.71 -25.93
CA LEU A 522 25.38 8.56 -24.98
C LEU A 522 26.76 9.00 -25.47
N THR A 523 27.07 10.28 -25.27
CA THR A 523 28.39 10.87 -25.50
C THR A 523 29.11 11.12 -24.17
N TYR A 524 30.36 10.70 -24.06
CA TYR A 524 31.15 10.74 -22.81
C TYR A 524 32.34 11.69 -22.92
N LYS A 525 32.46 12.62 -21.96
CA LYS A 525 33.55 13.58 -21.89
C LYS A 525 34.11 13.66 -20.47
N TRP A 526 35.40 13.39 -20.32
CA TRP A 526 36.13 13.58 -19.08
C TRP A 526 36.90 14.89 -19.09
N THR A 527 36.78 15.67 -18.02
CA THR A 527 37.58 16.88 -17.81
C THR A 527 38.43 16.73 -16.56
N ILE A 528 39.76 16.80 -16.71
CA ILE A 528 40.71 16.71 -15.62
C ILE A 528 41.11 18.11 -15.18
N THR A 529 40.92 18.45 -13.90
CA THR A 529 41.33 19.73 -13.31
C THR A 529 42.22 19.51 -12.09
N ASN A 530 43.15 20.42 -11.83
CA ASN A 530 43.90 20.44 -10.57
C ASN A 530 43.09 21.12 -9.44
N LYS A 531 43.67 21.24 -8.24
CA LYS A 531 43.05 21.92 -7.08
C LYS A 531 42.61 23.38 -7.34
N THR A 532 43.27 24.08 -8.26
CA THR A 532 42.96 25.48 -8.60
C THR A 532 41.84 25.61 -9.64
N GLY A 533 41.28 24.48 -10.10
CA GLY A 533 40.31 24.45 -11.19
C GLY A 533 40.92 24.56 -12.59
N LYS A 534 42.25 24.71 -12.71
CA LYS A 534 42.93 24.73 -14.01
C LYS A 534 42.73 23.39 -14.71
N LYS A 535 42.13 23.43 -15.91
CA LYS A 535 41.97 22.28 -16.80
C LYS A 535 43.35 21.80 -17.27
N LEU A 536 43.59 20.51 -17.10
CA LEU A 536 44.83 19.83 -17.51
C LEU A 536 44.61 19.01 -18.76
N ALA A 537 43.44 18.38 -18.91
CA ALA A 537 43.10 17.55 -20.05
C ALA A 537 41.59 17.46 -20.27
N THR A 538 41.21 17.12 -21.50
CA THR A 538 39.88 16.64 -21.86
C THR A 538 40.05 15.31 -22.58
N LEU A 539 39.31 14.29 -22.15
CA LEU A 539 39.35 12.95 -22.72
C LEU A 539 37.92 12.56 -23.13
N THR A 540 37.78 11.61 -24.05
CA THR A 540 36.48 11.16 -24.58
C THR A 540 36.35 9.64 -24.48
N GLY A 541 35.12 9.16 -24.38
CA GLY A 541 34.82 7.72 -24.35
C GLY A 541 34.41 7.21 -22.96
N LYS A 542 33.82 6.00 -22.95
CA LYS A 542 33.39 5.31 -21.73
C LYS A 542 34.57 5.00 -20.80
N GLU A 543 35.71 4.67 -21.38
CA GLU A 543 36.97 4.48 -20.67
C GLU A 543 37.99 5.51 -21.13
N ALA A 544 38.80 6.03 -20.19
CA ALA A 544 39.87 6.95 -20.50
C ALA A 544 41.08 6.69 -19.59
N LEU A 545 42.29 6.87 -20.12
CA LEU A 545 43.53 6.72 -19.35
C LEU A 545 44.19 8.08 -19.16
N TYR A 546 44.65 8.35 -17.94
CA TYR A 546 45.42 9.56 -17.64
C TYR A 546 46.55 9.25 -16.65
N THR A 547 47.71 9.91 -16.82
CA THR A 547 48.87 9.75 -15.93
C THR A 547 49.17 11.04 -15.20
N PHE A 548 49.01 11.02 -13.88
CA PHE A 548 49.36 12.14 -13.00
C PHE A 548 50.85 12.08 -12.66
N LYS A 549 51.60 13.12 -13.07
CA LYS A 549 53.06 13.22 -12.89
C LYS A 549 53.47 14.09 -11.71
N LEU A 550 52.56 14.96 -11.23
CA LEU A 550 52.82 15.90 -10.15
C LEU A 550 51.94 15.59 -8.95
N LYS A 551 52.49 15.80 -7.75
CA LYS A 551 51.75 15.60 -6.50
C LYS A 551 50.59 16.58 -6.40
N GLY A 552 49.44 16.12 -5.91
CA GLY A 552 48.29 16.98 -5.63
C GLY A 552 46.95 16.29 -5.78
N ASN A 553 45.90 17.08 -5.50
CA ASN A 553 44.51 16.68 -5.65
C ASN A 553 43.98 17.13 -7.01
N TYR A 554 43.31 16.23 -7.70
CA TYR A 554 42.71 16.42 -9.01
C TYR A 554 41.25 16.00 -9.00
N LYS A 555 40.47 16.57 -9.92
CA LYS A 555 39.10 16.15 -10.20
C LYS A 555 39.03 15.64 -11.63
N ALA A 556 38.50 14.44 -11.82
CA ALA A 556 38.09 13.91 -13.11
C ALA A 556 36.56 14.00 -13.18
N THR A 557 36.05 14.95 -13.95
CA THR A 557 34.60 15.14 -14.12
C THR A 557 34.16 14.43 -15.38
N LEU A 558 33.34 13.39 -15.24
CA LEU A 558 32.62 12.78 -16.36
C LEU A 558 31.35 13.57 -16.62
N THR A 559 31.21 14.12 -17.82
CA THR A 559 29.97 14.68 -18.35
C THR A 559 29.44 13.73 -19.42
N VAL A 560 28.16 13.38 -19.30
CA VAL A 560 27.47 12.51 -20.25
C VAL A 560 26.29 13.28 -20.82
N THR A 561 26.16 13.22 -22.14
CA THR A 561 25.09 13.86 -22.90
C THR A 561 24.37 12.81 -23.71
N ASP A 562 23.05 12.76 -23.61
CA ASP A 562 22.20 11.92 -24.46
C ASP A 562 21.94 12.57 -25.83
N ALA A 563 21.37 11.81 -26.76
CA ALA A 563 21.12 12.25 -28.13
C ALA A 563 20.05 13.36 -28.22
N GLN A 564 19.21 13.49 -27.19
CA GLN A 564 18.13 14.47 -27.08
C GLN A 564 18.58 15.73 -26.30
N GLY A 565 19.85 15.83 -25.92
CA GLY A 565 20.47 16.99 -25.30
C GLY A 565 20.42 17.04 -23.77
N GLY A 566 19.94 16.00 -23.09
CA GLY A 566 20.01 15.89 -21.65
C GLY A 566 21.45 15.67 -21.18
N VAL A 567 21.84 16.39 -20.13
CA VAL A 567 23.23 16.41 -19.62
C VAL A 567 23.26 16.14 -18.13
N SER A 568 24.12 15.19 -17.75
CA SER A 568 24.44 14.86 -16.36
C SER A 568 25.95 14.80 -16.17
N SER A 569 26.43 14.96 -14.94
CA SER A 569 27.86 14.89 -14.63
C SER A 569 28.16 14.27 -13.27
N LYS A 570 29.30 13.60 -13.16
CA LYS A 570 29.81 13.03 -11.91
C LYS A 570 31.30 13.30 -11.77
N VAL A 571 31.74 13.59 -10.55
CA VAL A 571 33.15 13.88 -10.24
C VAL A 571 33.78 12.69 -9.54
N VAL A 572 34.97 12.30 -10.00
CA VAL A 572 35.89 11.39 -9.30
C VAL A 572 37.07 12.21 -8.80
N ASN A 573 37.34 12.15 -7.50
CA ASN A 573 38.51 12.81 -6.92
C ASN A 573 39.72 11.89 -6.99
N ILE A 574 40.85 12.40 -7.49
CA ILE A 574 42.11 11.67 -7.60
C ILE A 574 43.18 12.34 -6.73
N LYS A 575 43.87 11.56 -5.90
CA LYS A 575 44.98 12.01 -5.06
C LYS A 575 46.30 11.41 -5.56
N ALA A 576 47.13 12.19 -6.23
CA ALA A 576 48.41 11.70 -6.73
C ALA A 576 49.55 12.11 -5.79
N GLY A 577 50.41 11.15 -5.42
CA GLY A 577 51.59 11.36 -4.59
C GLY A 577 51.62 10.66 -3.24
N ASN A 578 50.56 9.94 -2.86
CA ASN A 578 50.50 9.14 -1.64
C ASN A 578 49.87 7.78 -1.96
N GLU A 579 50.59 6.66 -1.78
CA GLU A 579 50.03 5.33 -2.00
C GLU A 579 49.07 4.97 -0.84
N PRO A 580 47.85 4.46 -1.12
CA PRO A 580 46.98 4.02 -0.04
C PRO A 580 47.57 2.85 0.76
N PRO A 581 47.42 2.84 2.09
CA PRO A 581 47.83 1.72 2.93
C PRO A 581 47.05 0.45 2.57
N VAL A 582 47.73 -0.69 2.66
CA VAL A 582 47.18 -2.03 2.41
C VAL A 582 47.01 -2.75 3.74
N ILE A 583 45.77 -3.08 4.10
CA ILE A 583 45.45 -3.97 5.23
C ILE A 583 45.25 -5.39 4.71
N THR A 584 45.93 -6.35 5.33
CA THR A 584 45.73 -7.78 5.13
C THR A 584 45.22 -8.40 6.44
N ILE A 585 44.04 -9.01 6.40
CA ILE A 585 43.51 -9.82 7.50
C ILE A 585 43.79 -11.28 7.16
N ALA A 586 44.43 -12.00 8.07
CA ALA A 586 44.69 -13.42 7.96
C ALA A 586 44.06 -14.16 9.15
N VAL A 587 43.31 -15.21 8.84
CA VAL A 587 42.71 -16.13 9.83
C VAL A 587 43.50 -17.43 9.79
N ASN A 588 43.94 -17.91 10.95
CA ASN A 588 44.56 -19.22 11.09
C ASN A 588 43.50 -20.23 11.57
N GLY A 589 43.41 -21.36 10.87
CA GLY A 589 42.33 -22.32 10.98
C GLY A 589 41.58 -22.41 9.65
N ASN A 590 40.28 -22.66 9.70
CA ASN A 590 39.46 -22.67 8.49
C ASN A 590 39.25 -21.22 8.01
N GLN A 591 39.64 -20.96 6.77
CA GLN A 591 39.69 -19.61 6.19
C GLN A 591 38.35 -19.19 5.55
N GLN A 592 37.41 -20.12 5.38
CA GLN A 592 36.10 -19.84 4.80
C GLN A 592 34.99 -19.98 5.83
N PHE A 593 35.18 -20.84 6.83
CA PHE A 593 34.16 -21.19 7.81
C PHE A 593 34.62 -20.98 9.24
N TYR A 594 33.71 -20.56 10.11
CA TYR A 594 33.91 -20.58 11.55
C TYR A 594 33.15 -21.78 12.15
N PHE A 595 33.62 -22.34 13.26
CA PHE A 595 32.92 -23.43 13.93
C PHE A 595 32.37 -22.97 15.29
N PRO A 596 31.10 -23.24 15.61
CA PRO A 596 30.49 -22.78 16.85
C PRO A 596 31.25 -23.27 18.08
N ASN A 597 31.48 -22.36 19.02
CA ASN A 597 32.25 -22.56 20.25
C ASN A 597 33.71 -23.01 20.04
N LYS A 598 34.21 -23.03 18.80
CA LYS A 598 35.62 -23.29 18.51
C LYS A 598 36.35 -21.98 18.24
N PRO A 599 37.40 -21.66 19.02
CA PRO A 599 38.18 -20.46 18.79
C PRO A 599 38.92 -20.53 17.45
N PHE A 600 38.97 -19.41 16.73
CA PHE A 600 39.96 -19.20 15.66
C PHE A 600 40.84 -18.01 16.02
N THR A 601 42.04 -17.96 15.43
CA THR A 601 42.95 -16.83 15.61
C THR A 601 43.00 -15.98 14.36
N TYR A 602 43.07 -14.67 14.54
CA TYR A 602 43.19 -13.71 13.46
C TYR A 602 44.42 -12.84 13.67
N SER A 603 44.97 -12.35 12.57
CA SER A 603 46.05 -11.37 12.56
C SER A 603 45.78 -10.35 11.47
N VAL A 604 45.95 -9.08 11.80
CA VAL A 604 45.82 -7.96 10.89
C VAL A 604 47.20 -7.37 10.67
N LYS A 605 47.64 -7.34 9.41
CA LYS A 605 48.88 -6.69 8.97
C LYS A 605 48.53 -5.45 8.18
N MET A 606 49.34 -4.40 8.33
CA MET A 606 49.22 -3.18 7.56
C MET A 606 50.57 -2.86 6.92
N ARG A 607 50.55 -2.57 5.62
CA ARG A 607 51.69 -2.11 4.85
C ARG A 607 51.34 -0.81 4.17
N ASP A 608 52.17 0.18 4.35
CA ASP A 608 52.09 1.45 3.63
C ASP A 608 53.44 1.73 2.96
N ARG A 609 53.44 2.29 1.75
CA ARG A 609 54.70 2.48 1.01
C ARG A 609 55.52 3.62 1.61
N GLU A 610 54.86 4.63 2.16
CA GLU A 610 55.43 5.84 2.72
C GLU A 610 55.73 5.70 4.23
N ASP A 611 54.89 5.00 4.99
CA ASP A 611 55.04 4.76 6.43
C ASP A 611 55.78 3.45 6.78
N GLY A 612 56.07 2.59 5.79
CA GLY A 612 56.74 1.31 5.96
C GLY A 612 55.81 0.14 6.31
N VAL A 613 56.38 -1.05 6.53
CA VAL A 613 55.65 -2.22 7.04
C VAL A 613 55.60 -2.09 8.57
N ILE A 614 54.40 -2.14 9.16
CA ILE A 614 54.27 -2.27 10.63
C ILE A 614 54.02 -3.76 10.93
N PRO A 615 55.01 -4.49 11.48
CA PRO A 615 54.75 -5.79 12.10
C PRO A 615 53.81 -5.54 13.28
N GLY A 616 52.71 -6.29 13.37
CA GLY A 616 51.75 -6.19 14.47
C GLY A 616 52.47 -6.35 15.81
N GLY A 617 52.72 -5.24 16.50
CA GLY A 617 53.60 -5.23 17.66
C GLY A 617 53.71 -3.89 18.35
N THR A 618 54.18 -2.83 17.69
CA THR A 618 54.29 -1.50 18.34
C THR A 618 54.72 -0.45 17.33
N VAL A 619 53.77 0.37 16.88
CA VAL A 619 53.76 1.85 16.91
C VAL A 619 52.37 2.26 16.42
N ALA A 620 51.58 2.85 17.34
CA ALA A 620 50.22 3.38 17.23
C ALA A 620 49.03 2.38 17.21
N ALA A 621 48.81 1.69 18.34
CA ALA A 621 47.53 1.06 18.71
C ALA A 621 46.31 2.03 18.71
N SER A 622 46.51 3.33 18.42
CA SER A 622 45.44 4.33 18.29
C SER A 622 44.88 4.51 16.87
N LYS A 623 45.59 4.05 15.82
CA LYS A 623 45.19 4.28 14.41
C LYS A 623 44.71 3.06 13.66
N LEU A 624 45.17 1.86 14.02
CA LEU A 624 44.63 0.59 13.52
C LEU A 624 43.53 0.12 14.47
N LYS A 625 42.25 0.17 14.07
CA LYS A 625 41.13 -0.35 14.88
C LYS A 625 40.62 -1.65 14.29
N VAL A 626 40.42 -2.68 15.10
CA VAL A 626 39.85 -3.96 14.69
C VAL A 626 38.53 -4.19 15.42
N ASN A 627 37.51 -4.68 14.73
CA ASN A 627 36.21 -5.03 15.28
C ASN A 627 35.80 -6.41 14.76
N ILE A 628 35.08 -7.19 15.57
CA ILE A 628 34.45 -8.44 15.11
C ILE A 628 32.95 -8.36 15.40
N GLY A 629 32.14 -8.47 14.35
CA GLY A 629 30.68 -8.41 14.43
C GLY A 629 30.02 -9.64 13.80
N TYR A 630 28.78 -9.92 14.21
CA TYR A 630 27.98 -11.05 13.74
C TYR A 630 26.79 -10.60 12.88
N LYS A 631 26.48 -11.31 11.80
CA LYS A 631 25.31 -11.04 10.95
C LYS A 631 24.61 -12.35 10.60
N GLY A 632 23.41 -12.59 11.16
CA GLY A 632 22.58 -13.74 10.86
C GLY A 632 21.91 -13.61 9.48
N VAL A 633 21.95 -14.69 8.70
CA VAL A 633 21.10 -14.92 7.51
C VAL A 633 19.97 -15.85 7.96
N GLU A 634 18.76 -15.58 7.45
CA GLU A 634 17.49 -16.30 7.56
C GLU A 634 17.52 -17.66 8.26
N VAL A 635 16.65 -17.82 9.27
CA VAL A 635 16.50 -19.05 10.05
C VAL A 635 15.17 -19.70 9.70
N GLU A 636 15.20 -20.90 9.12
CA GLU A 636 14.19 -21.93 9.36
C GLU A 636 14.72 -22.86 10.47
N GLU A 637 13.86 -23.16 11.43
CA GLU A 637 14.12 -23.94 12.65
C GLU A 637 14.21 -25.45 12.38
N GLU A 638 15.01 -26.16 13.18
CA GLU A 638 14.60 -27.49 13.64
C GLU A 638 15.13 -27.79 15.06
N THR A 639 14.17 -27.91 15.99
CA THR A 639 14.18 -28.67 17.25
C THR A 639 15.28 -28.41 18.29
N LEU A 640 14.90 -27.83 19.43
CA LEU A 640 15.26 -28.30 20.79
C LEU A 640 14.43 -27.56 21.83
N GLY A 641 13.84 -28.31 22.75
CA GLY A 641 12.81 -27.86 23.67
C GLY A 641 13.27 -26.94 24.80
N HIS A 642 12.28 -26.25 25.36
CA HIS A 642 12.12 -25.82 26.75
C HIS A 642 13.37 -25.25 27.47
N LYS A 643 13.27 -23.95 27.76
CA LYS A 643 14.06 -23.13 28.73
C LYS A 643 15.34 -22.47 28.19
N ALA A 644 15.17 -21.50 27.28
CA ALA A 644 16.01 -20.31 27.21
C ALA A 644 15.16 -19.14 26.69
N PRO A 645 15.37 -17.88 27.17
CA PRO A 645 14.70 -16.72 26.57
C PRO A 645 15.01 -16.66 25.06
N PRO A 646 14.07 -16.22 24.20
CA PRO A 646 14.28 -16.21 22.76
C PRO A 646 15.50 -15.37 22.37
N SER A 647 16.27 -15.80 21.37
CA SER A 647 17.43 -15.04 20.89
C SER A 647 16.97 -13.76 20.16
N ALA A 648 17.87 -12.79 20.01
CA ALA A 648 17.64 -11.58 19.21
C ALA A 648 17.17 -11.88 17.76
N GLU A 649 17.39 -13.11 17.28
CA GLU A 649 17.05 -13.60 15.94
C GLU A 649 15.54 -13.94 15.82
N THR A 650 14.94 -14.59 16.82
CA THR A 650 13.47 -14.86 16.86
C THR A 650 12.66 -13.56 16.90
N PHE A 651 13.18 -12.54 17.60
CA PHE A 651 12.55 -11.21 17.66
C PHE A 651 12.60 -10.45 16.33
N ALA A 652 13.64 -10.65 15.52
CA ALA A 652 13.77 -10.00 14.23
C ALA A 652 12.78 -10.57 13.18
N ALA A 653 12.52 -11.88 13.21
CA ALA A 653 11.57 -12.55 12.31
C ALA A 653 10.12 -12.12 12.58
N GLY A 654 9.66 -12.18 13.84
CA GLY A 654 8.33 -11.70 14.22
C GLY A 654 8.10 -10.24 13.86
N LYS A 655 9.11 -9.38 14.08
CA LYS A 655 9.07 -7.97 13.66
C LYS A 655 8.96 -7.82 12.14
N ALA A 656 9.72 -8.58 11.36
CA ALA A 656 9.72 -8.48 9.90
C ALA A 656 8.37 -8.90 9.29
N ILE A 657 7.74 -9.96 9.81
CA ILE A 657 6.40 -10.39 9.38
C ILE A 657 5.38 -9.32 9.77
N MET A 658 5.39 -8.86 11.03
CA MET A 658 4.50 -7.81 11.52
C MET A 658 4.59 -6.51 10.69
N LEU A 659 5.80 -6.12 10.27
CA LEU A 659 6.02 -4.91 9.45
C LEU A 659 5.64 -5.06 7.98
N LYS A 660 5.48 -6.29 7.48
CA LYS A 660 5.00 -6.58 6.12
C LYS A 660 3.48 -6.77 6.08
N SER A 661 2.84 -6.90 7.22
CA SER A 661 1.39 -6.98 7.37
C SER A 661 0.76 -5.60 7.63
N ASP A 662 -0.56 -5.56 7.56
CA ASP A 662 -1.45 -4.44 7.86
C ASP A 662 -1.68 -4.21 9.37
N CYS A 663 -1.01 -4.97 10.24
CA CYS A 663 -1.15 -4.86 11.70
C CYS A 663 -0.91 -3.42 12.22
N LYS A 664 -0.05 -2.66 11.53
CA LYS A 664 0.27 -1.27 11.87
C LYS A 664 -0.85 -0.27 11.60
N ALA A 665 -1.85 -0.63 10.80
CA ALA A 665 -3.03 0.20 10.65
C ALA A 665 -3.75 0.36 12.00
N CYS A 666 -3.81 -0.69 12.82
CA CYS A 666 -4.62 -0.67 14.05
C CYS A 666 -3.80 -0.57 15.36
N HIS A 667 -2.50 -0.81 15.30
CA HIS A 667 -1.63 -0.93 16.48
C HIS A 667 -0.29 -0.20 16.31
N ASP A 668 0.19 0.40 17.39
CA ASP A 668 1.47 1.13 17.46
C ASP A 668 2.38 0.58 18.57
N ASP A 669 3.67 0.93 18.50
CA ASP A 669 4.68 0.47 19.46
C ASP A 669 4.34 0.87 20.90
N SER A 670 3.84 2.09 21.13
CA SER A 670 3.60 2.59 22.49
C SER A 670 2.32 3.38 22.70
N ARG A 671 1.55 3.67 21.64
CA ARG A 671 0.29 4.40 21.74
C ARG A 671 -0.89 3.49 21.36
N LYS A 672 -2.01 3.66 22.05
CA LYS A 672 -3.27 3.06 21.63
C LYS A 672 -3.79 3.82 20.40
N ILE A 673 -4.06 3.12 19.30
CA ILE A 673 -4.71 3.68 18.09
C ILE A 673 -6.17 3.21 18.08
N ILE A 674 -6.45 2.07 17.43
CA ILE A 674 -7.72 1.35 17.56
C ILE A 674 -7.55 0.24 18.58
N GLY A 675 -6.57 -0.62 18.30
CA GLY A 675 -6.13 -1.68 19.19
C GLY A 675 -5.17 -1.16 20.26
N PRO A 676 -4.91 -1.95 21.30
CA PRO A 676 -3.87 -1.65 22.29
C PRO A 676 -2.50 -1.57 21.62
N SER A 677 -1.60 -0.78 22.18
CA SER A 677 -0.19 -0.77 21.76
C SER A 677 0.49 -2.12 21.99
N TRP A 678 1.56 -2.38 21.24
CA TRP A 678 2.40 -3.57 21.44
C TRP A 678 2.92 -3.66 22.88
N LYS A 679 3.29 -2.52 23.48
CA LYS A 679 3.70 -2.45 24.88
C LYS A 679 2.57 -2.76 25.87
N GLU A 680 1.34 -2.32 25.61
CA GLU A 680 0.20 -2.68 26.47
C GLU A 680 -0.12 -4.17 26.39
N ILE A 681 -0.02 -4.78 25.20
CA ILE A 681 -0.17 -6.23 25.03
C ILE A 681 0.91 -6.97 25.81
N ALA A 682 2.18 -6.57 25.66
CA ALA A 682 3.31 -7.13 26.40
C ALA A 682 3.19 -6.97 27.92
N ALA A 683 2.54 -5.89 28.39
CA ALA A 683 2.32 -5.66 29.81
C ALA A 683 1.15 -6.50 30.38
N LYS A 684 0.12 -6.79 29.58
CA LYS A 684 -1.06 -7.56 30.02
C LYS A 684 -0.83 -9.07 30.01
N TYR A 685 -0.07 -9.57 29.04
CA TYR A 685 0.10 -10.99 28.77
C TYR A 685 1.52 -11.46 29.10
N LYS A 686 1.65 -12.69 29.60
CA LYS A 686 2.95 -13.32 29.83
C LYS A 686 3.37 -14.09 28.58
N GLU A 687 4.68 -14.20 28.35
CA GLU A 687 5.21 -15.08 27.32
C GLU A 687 5.24 -16.54 27.82
N ASP A 688 4.12 -17.23 27.65
CA ASP A 688 4.01 -18.68 27.82
C ASP A 688 3.32 -19.30 26.59
N ASP A 689 3.53 -20.59 26.35
CA ASP A 689 3.09 -21.26 25.11
C ASP A 689 1.57 -21.22 24.92
N GLU A 690 0.79 -21.28 26.01
CA GLU A 690 -0.67 -21.19 25.97
C GLU A 690 -1.13 -19.78 25.55
N THR A 691 -0.54 -18.75 26.15
CA THR A 691 -0.83 -17.35 25.81
C THR A 691 -0.43 -17.04 24.37
N VAL A 692 0.73 -17.53 23.93
CA VAL A 692 1.20 -17.38 22.54
C VAL A 692 0.23 -18.04 21.56
N GLU A 693 -0.24 -19.24 21.86
CA GLU A 693 -1.23 -19.97 21.06
C GLU A 693 -2.56 -19.21 20.96
N GLN A 694 -3.09 -18.74 22.10
CA GLN A 694 -4.35 -18.01 22.16
C GLN A 694 -4.30 -16.70 21.37
N LEU A 695 -3.23 -15.92 21.54
CA LEU A 695 -3.05 -14.65 20.82
C LEU A 695 -2.80 -14.87 19.32
N ALA A 696 -2.09 -15.93 18.94
CA ALA A 696 -1.92 -16.29 17.52
C ALA A 696 -3.27 -16.61 16.87
N MET A 697 -4.13 -17.39 17.53
CA MET A 697 -5.48 -17.66 17.03
C MET A 697 -6.37 -16.40 17.01
N LYS A 698 -6.16 -15.45 17.92
CA LYS A 698 -6.84 -14.15 17.90
C LYS A 698 -6.43 -13.31 16.69
N ILE A 699 -5.17 -13.34 16.29
CA ILE A 699 -4.69 -12.66 15.06
C ILE A 699 -5.36 -13.28 13.82
N ILE A 700 -5.36 -14.61 13.73
CA ILE A 700 -5.88 -15.35 12.57
C ILE A 700 -7.39 -15.17 12.41
N ASN A 701 -8.15 -15.31 13.51
CA ASN A 701 -9.61 -15.26 13.46
C ASN A 701 -10.19 -13.85 13.63
N GLY A 702 -9.38 -12.89 14.09
CA GLY A 702 -9.86 -11.60 14.55
C GLY A 702 -10.66 -11.70 15.87
N GLY A 703 -11.35 -10.61 16.22
CA GLY A 703 -12.39 -10.61 17.24
C GLY A 703 -12.40 -9.41 18.19
N THR A 704 -13.26 -9.44 19.19
CA THR A 704 -13.61 -8.30 20.08
C THR A 704 -13.42 -8.62 21.56
N GLY A 705 -13.66 -7.62 22.42
CA GLY A 705 -14.05 -7.79 23.83
C GLY A 705 -12.95 -7.65 24.86
N VAL A 706 -11.69 -7.92 24.51
CA VAL A 706 -10.60 -7.98 25.50
C VAL A 706 -10.00 -6.60 25.84
N TRP A 707 -10.09 -5.66 24.90
CA TRP A 707 -9.53 -4.30 24.99
C TRP A 707 -10.57 -3.21 24.73
N GLY A 708 -11.85 -3.60 24.77
CA GLY A 708 -13.00 -2.78 24.42
C GLY A 708 -13.86 -3.44 23.34
N GLU A 709 -14.76 -2.64 22.77
CA GLU A 709 -15.77 -3.07 21.80
C GLU A 709 -15.28 -3.05 20.34
N MET A 710 -14.09 -2.52 20.08
CA MET A 710 -13.53 -2.47 18.73
C MET A 710 -13.19 -3.88 18.22
N HIS A 711 -13.57 -4.18 16.98
CA HIS A 711 -13.33 -5.46 16.32
C HIS A 711 -11.94 -5.46 15.68
N MET A 712 -11.14 -6.49 15.95
CA MET A 712 -9.89 -6.73 15.24
C MET A 712 -10.17 -7.49 13.94
N SER A 713 -9.67 -7.00 12.80
CA SER A 713 -9.73 -7.69 11.50
C SER A 713 -9.08 -9.08 11.57
N ALA A 714 -9.64 -10.02 10.83
CA ALA A 714 -9.10 -11.38 10.75
C ALA A 714 -7.95 -11.47 9.75
N HIS A 715 -6.97 -12.34 10.04
CA HIS A 715 -5.85 -12.69 9.14
C HIS A 715 -5.82 -14.21 8.89
N PRO A 716 -6.89 -14.81 8.34
CA PRO A 716 -7.03 -16.26 8.14
C PRO A 716 -5.90 -16.88 7.28
N GLN A 717 -5.30 -16.08 6.41
CA GLN A 717 -4.19 -16.45 5.53
C GLN A 717 -2.84 -16.56 6.25
N LEU A 718 -2.70 -15.98 7.45
CA LEU A 718 -1.43 -15.97 8.17
C LEU A 718 -1.15 -17.37 8.74
N PRO A 719 -0.04 -18.04 8.38
CA PRO A 719 0.31 -19.31 8.96
C PRO A 719 0.41 -19.20 10.49
N LYS A 720 -0.03 -20.25 11.18
CA LYS A 720 -0.10 -20.25 12.63
C LYS A 720 1.25 -19.97 13.29
N ASP A 721 2.32 -20.52 12.75
CA ASP A 721 3.67 -20.34 13.29
C ASP A 721 4.19 -18.90 13.08
N ASP A 722 3.83 -18.25 11.97
CA ASP A 722 4.12 -16.83 11.74
C ASP A 722 3.35 -15.95 12.72
N ALA A 723 2.07 -16.26 12.97
CA ALA A 723 1.28 -15.57 13.98
C ALA A 723 1.90 -15.70 15.38
N LYS A 724 2.42 -16.88 15.74
CA LYS A 724 3.16 -17.09 17.00
C LYS A 724 4.45 -16.27 17.06
N ALA A 725 5.19 -16.19 15.96
CA ALA A 725 6.42 -15.40 15.90
C ALA A 725 6.15 -13.91 16.14
N ILE A 726 5.07 -13.37 15.56
CA ILE A 726 4.61 -12.00 15.82
C ILE A 726 4.29 -11.81 17.31
N VAL A 727 3.51 -12.73 17.91
CA VAL A 727 3.15 -12.63 19.34
C VAL A 727 4.39 -12.66 20.24
N LYS A 728 5.33 -13.59 20.01
CA LYS A 728 6.58 -13.66 20.78
C LYS A 728 7.39 -12.37 20.69
N TYR A 729 7.44 -11.75 19.51
CA TYR A 729 8.06 -10.43 19.32
C TYR A 729 7.37 -9.35 20.15
N ILE A 730 6.04 -9.27 20.09
CA ILE A 730 5.25 -8.28 20.82
C ILE A 730 5.49 -8.42 22.33
N LEU A 731 5.38 -9.63 22.88
CA LEU A 731 5.52 -9.88 24.32
C LEU A 731 6.91 -9.53 24.88
N ASN A 732 7.93 -9.41 24.02
CA ASN A 732 9.31 -9.10 24.41
C ASN A 732 9.82 -7.73 23.92
N ILE A 733 8.94 -6.87 23.41
CA ILE A 733 9.32 -5.60 22.77
C ILE A 733 10.18 -4.67 23.66
N ASN A 734 10.20 -4.89 24.97
CA ASN A 734 10.96 -4.09 25.95
C ASN A 734 12.38 -4.63 26.27
N ASN A 735 12.80 -5.80 25.77
CA ASN A 735 14.04 -6.49 26.22
C ASN A 735 14.98 -6.95 25.07
N ILE A 736 15.42 -6.05 24.18
CA ILE A 736 16.32 -6.38 23.04
C ILE A 736 17.79 -5.99 23.35
N PRO A 737 18.81 -6.90 23.29
CA PRO A 737 20.21 -6.58 23.63
C PRO A 737 21.00 -5.73 22.59
N ALA A 738 22.00 -4.95 23.04
CA ALA A 738 22.93 -4.12 22.22
C ALA A 738 24.36 -4.73 22.10
N SER A 739 25.15 -4.35 21.07
CA SER A 739 26.47 -4.97 20.71
C SER A 739 27.72 -4.12 21.12
N PRO A 740 28.90 -4.70 21.52
CA PRO A 740 30.05 -3.93 22.08
C PRO A 740 31.45 -3.97 21.35
N GLU A 741 32.22 -2.87 21.54
CA GLU A 741 33.68 -2.44 21.52
C GLU A 741 34.86 -3.06 20.70
N ASN A 742 35.89 -2.20 20.44
CA ASN A 742 37.11 -2.41 19.60
C ASN A 742 38.15 -3.41 20.17
N LEU A 743 38.70 -4.29 19.31
CA LEU A 743 39.65 -5.38 19.60
C LEU A 743 41.10 -5.09 19.15
N THR A 744 42.05 -5.95 19.57
CA THR A 744 43.49 -5.88 19.23
C THR A 744 43.82 -6.39 17.82
N ALA A 745 44.97 -5.98 17.25
CA ALA A 745 45.38 -6.34 15.87
C ALA A 745 45.70 -7.84 15.64
N LYS A 746 45.89 -8.59 16.73
CA LYS A 746 45.94 -10.06 16.75
C LYS A 746 45.12 -10.52 17.96
N GLY A 747 44.38 -11.61 17.80
CA GLY A 747 43.59 -12.15 18.89
C GLY A 747 42.99 -13.50 18.58
N THR A 748 42.28 -14.03 19.58
CA THR A 748 41.48 -15.25 19.48
C THR A 748 40.03 -14.84 19.61
N TYR A 749 39.16 -15.33 18.73
CA TYR A 749 37.72 -15.09 18.80
C TYR A 749 36.97 -16.42 18.80
N THR A 750 35.99 -16.55 19.69
CA THR A 750 35.15 -17.73 19.83
C THR A 750 33.72 -17.37 19.43
N PRO A 751 33.23 -17.80 18.26
CA PRO A 751 31.87 -17.53 17.81
C PRO A 751 30.88 -18.43 18.56
N ALA A 752 29.77 -17.85 19.05
CA ALA A 752 28.79 -18.57 19.87
C ALA A 752 27.65 -19.23 19.07
N SER A 753 27.30 -18.71 17.87
CA SER A 753 26.12 -19.15 17.10
C SER A 753 26.46 -20.18 16.01
N THR A 754 25.48 -21.01 15.63
CA THR A 754 25.61 -22.07 14.61
C THR A 754 25.39 -21.59 13.17
N ASN A 755 24.71 -20.46 12.93
CA ASN A 755 24.22 -20.04 11.60
C ASN A 755 24.41 -18.56 11.33
N GLY A 756 25.14 -18.19 10.27
CA GLY A 756 25.34 -16.79 9.88
C GLY A 756 26.77 -16.52 9.41
N MET A 757 27.22 -15.27 9.58
CA MET A 757 28.56 -14.84 9.20
C MET A 757 29.25 -14.05 10.32
N VAL A 758 30.54 -14.31 10.52
CA VAL A 758 31.43 -13.52 11.37
C VAL A 758 32.25 -12.58 10.49
N ASN A 759 32.18 -11.28 10.76
CA ASN A 759 32.93 -10.25 10.03
C ASN A 759 34.03 -9.65 10.91
N ILE A 760 35.27 -9.84 10.51
CA ILE A 760 36.44 -9.17 11.10
C ILE A 760 36.70 -7.92 10.28
N THR A 761 36.64 -6.74 10.89
CA THR A 761 36.82 -5.44 10.22
C THR A 761 38.04 -4.75 10.80
N ALA A 762 38.91 -4.21 9.95
CA ALA A 762 40.11 -3.47 10.35
C ALA A 762 40.19 -2.13 9.60
N THR A 763 40.55 -1.06 10.31
CA THR A 763 40.62 0.31 9.76
C THR A 763 41.96 0.95 10.10
N TYR A 764 42.56 1.73 9.18
CA TYR A 764 43.83 2.44 9.40
C TYR A 764 43.85 3.81 8.70
N THR A 765 44.55 4.79 9.28
CA THR A 765 44.85 6.09 8.66
C THR A 765 46.35 6.34 8.65
N ASP A 766 46.93 6.62 7.47
CA ASP A 766 48.38 6.90 7.33
C ASP A 766 48.79 8.27 7.91
N LYS A 767 50.09 8.61 7.82
CA LYS A 767 50.60 9.93 8.24
C LYS A 767 50.44 11.04 7.19
N GLY A 768 50.11 10.69 5.95
CA GLY A 768 50.07 11.58 4.79
C GLY A 768 51.44 12.11 4.36
N VAL A 769 51.47 12.83 3.24
CA VAL A 769 52.69 13.45 2.67
C VAL A 769 52.50 14.96 2.46
N PRO A 770 53.56 15.80 2.52
CA PRO A 770 53.43 17.25 2.36
C PRO A 770 52.73 17.68 1.05
N GLY A 771 51.50 18.18 1.18
CA GLY A 771 50.65 18.65 0.08
C GLY A 771 49.53 17.69 -0.36
N VAL A 772 49.42 16.49 0.24
CA VAL A 772 48.35 15.52 0.01
C VAL A 772 47.83 15.02 1.37
N ALA A 773 46.51 15.02 1.57
CA ALA A 773 45.91 14.62 2.84
C ALA A 773 46.15 13.12 3.15
N PRO A 774 46.19 12.73 4.44
CA PRO A 774 46.30 11.32 4.85
C PRO A 774 45.25 10.41 4.19
N ALA A 775 45.62 9.16 3.91
CA ALA A 775 44.72 8.14 3.40
C ALA A 775 44.16 7.25 4.52
N TYR A 776 42.85 7.00 4.46
CA TYR A 776 42.12 6.08 5.32
C TYR A 776 41.76 4.82 4.53
N VAL A 777 41.91 3.64 5.14
CA VAL A 777 41.52 2.36 4.55
C VAL A 777 40.76 1.50 5.56
N GLU A 778 39.76 0.77 5.09
CA GLU A 778 39.02 -0.23 5.83
C GLU A 778 39.04 -1.56 5.06
N ARG A 779 39.12 -2.67 5.78
CA ARG A 779 39.07 -4.01 5.21
C ARG A 779 38.23 -4.93 6.09
N ALA A 780 37.42 -5.77 5.47
CA ALA A 780 36.67 -6.82 6.15
C ALA A 780 37.11 -8.21 5.67
N TYR A 781 37.02 -9.19 6.56
CA TYR A 781 37.21 -10.61 6.28
C TYR A 781 36.03 -11.39 6.89
N THR A 782 35.32 -12.12 6.05
CA THR A 782 34.09 -12.83 6.43
C THR A 782 34.35 -14.32 6.54
N LEU A 783 33.93 -14.92 7.65
CA LEU A 783 33.82 -16.37 7.81
C LEU A 783 32.34 -16.74 7.81
N LEU A 784 31.99 -17.78 7.05
CA LEU A 784 30.64 -18.32 6.96
C LEU A 784 30.42 -19.42 8.00
N SER A 785 29.17 -19.74 8.32
CA SER A 785 28.89 -21.01 8.98
C SER A 785 29.14 -22.18 8.00
N PRO A 786 29.71 -23.32 8.45
CA PRO A 786 29.83 -24.54 7.65
C PRO A 786 28.47 -25.19 7.35
N VAL A 787 27.39 -24.68 7.96
CA VAL A 787 26.02 -25.09 7.71
C VAL A 787 25.39 -24.08 6.75
N VAL A 788 25.01 -24.55 5.55
CA VAL A 788 24.33 -23.76 4.53
C VAL A 788 23.01 -24.46 4.19
N GLN A 789 21.90 -23.72 4.15
CA GLN A 789 20.63 -24.27 3.68
C GLN A 789 20.62 -24.47 2.16
N ALA A 790 20.17 -25.65 1.71
CA ALA A 790 20.18 -26.06 0.30
C ALA A 790 19.27 -25.19 -0.62
N SER A 791 18.37 -24.38 -0.06
CA SER A 791 17.48 -23.45 -0.77
C SER A 791 18.20 -22.24 -1.38
N SER A 792 19.48 -22.02 -1.05
CA SER A 792 20.21 -20.78 -1.39
C SER A 792 21.29 -20.93 -2.48
N GLY A 793 21.43 -22.08 -3.14
CA GLY A 793 22.48 -22.32 -4.14
C GLY A 793 22.01 -22.95 -5.46
N THR A 794 22.58 -22.52 -6.59
CA THR A 794 22.45 -23.19 -7.90
C THR A 794 23.44 -24.35 -7.99
N ILE A 795 22.96 -25.58 -8.26
CA ILE A 795 23.82 -26.74 -8.51
C ILE A 795 24.46 -26.59 -9.90
N MET A 796 25.80 -26.61 -10.00
CA MET A 796 26.53 -26.67 -11.26
C MET A 796 27.28 -28.00 -11.38
N GLY A 797 26.95 -28.79 -12.41
CA GLY A 797 27.63 -30.04 -12.78
C GLY A 797 26.93 -31.34 -12.34
N ASP A 798 27.29 -32.45 -12.99
CA ASP A 798 26.75 -33.80 -12.73
C ASP A 798 27.49 -34.49 -11.57
N TYR A 799 26.93 -34.42 -10.35
CA TYR A 799 27.45 -35.12 -9.17
C TYR A 799 26.40 -36.10 -8.60
N PRO A 800 26.80 -37.30 -8.12
CA PRO A 800 25.88 -38.26 -7.55
C PRO A 800 25.35 -37.82 -6.18
N VAL A 801 24.03 -37.60 -6.09
CA VAL A 801 23.31 -37.34 -4.84
C VAL A 801 22.91 -38.66 -4.20
N THR A 802 23.33 -38.93 -2.96
CA THR A 802 22.79 -40.07 -2.20
C THR A 802 21.67 -39.62 -1.27
N LYS A 803 20.50 -40.25 -1.39
CA LYS A 803 19.37 -40.06 -0.48
C LYS A 803 19.51 -40.99 0.73
N LYS A 804 19.42 -40.44 1.94
CA LYS A 804 19.15 -41.24 3.14
C LYS A 804 18.15 -40.50 4.02
N LYS A 805 17.01 -41.15 4.30
CA LYS A 805 15.91 -40.69 5.19
C LYS A 805 15.53 -39.21 5.04
N GLY A 806 14.77 -38.89 3.98
CA GLY A 806 14.01 -37.64 3.88
C GLY A 806 14.79 -36.41 3.42
N ASN A 807 16.06 -36.24 3.79
CA ASN A 807 16.85 -35.06 3.39
C ASN A 807 17.77 -35.36 2.20
N LYS A 808 17.76 -34.46 1.21
CA LYS A 808 18.78 -34.41 0.15
C LYS A 808 19.98 -33.64 0.70
N SER A 809 21.07 -34.33 1.00
CA SER A 809 22.34 -33.69 1.35
C SER A 809 23.30 -33.80 0.18
N ALA A 810 23.92 -32.68 -0.23
CA ALA A 810 25.07 -32.69 -1.13
C ALA A 810 26.34 -32.57 -0.28
N VAL A 811 27.29 -33.49 -0.46
CA VAL A 811 28.60 -33.39 0.19
C VAL A 811 29.50 -32.56 -0.72
N TYR A 812 29.85 -31.36 -0.28
CA TYR A 812 30.89 -30.56 -0.93
C TYR A 812 32.26 -31.09 -0.51
N VAL A 813 32.94 -31.84 -1.38
CA VAL A 813 34.38 -32.06 -1.26
C VAL A 813 35.06 -31.26 -2.37
N ARG A 814 35.53 -30.06 -2.05
CA ARG A 814 36.52 -29.40 -2.92
C ARG A 814 37.86 -30.05 -2.57
N ASN A 815 38.35 -30.91 -3.46
CA ASN A 815 39.68 -31.50 -3.33
C ASN A 815 40.72 -30.38 -3.22
N ALA A 816 41.58 -30.49 -2.21
CA ALA A 816 42.77 -29.65 -2.08
C ALA A 816 43.71 -29.99 -3.24
N GLY A 817 43.82 -29.07 -4.19
CA GLY A 817 44.92 -28.95 -5.14
C GLY A 817 45.63 -27.63 -4.86
#